data_AF-A0A422NJJ6-F1
#
_entry.id   AF-A0A422NJJ6-F1
#
_cell.length_a   1.000
_cell.length_b   1.000
_cell.length_c   1.000
_cell.angle_alpha   90.00
_cell.angle_beta   90.00
_cell.angle_gamma   90.00
#
_symmetry.space_group_name_H-M   'P 1'
#
loop_
_entity.id
_entity.type
_entity.pdbx_description
1 polymer ?
#
loop_
_entity_poly.entity_id
_entity_poly.type
_entity_poly.pdbx_seq_one_letter_code
_entity_poly.pdbx_strand_id
1 'polypeptide(L)'
;MLRARRPLPLLRRGDRWPVRFYASTRGLRQLQGRERLILGTHGAGVVQHASVAQPSSVNFPNSVTVAAPAADLFRTKVHEGTGTSERDPYVRTLPNQPSREPESAVSQAHSTAAPTVDECSTLDRRWASMQYWFSDQHPRLMIYLRQLQVPDVPPLSPAAESLLSRFEEVAVPKLASDEVDRQRLIKLWNTLTDEANALRLQYLCDRPTFEAKLSHICSEALQQMQTMSFGGVEAALAVEALRRQTTLRRNDYIQKHLLDVMGNEAYFGFGDAVWQVFFHAVESHKADLFGGGTPETLRFAWESLLQEDVVRVPDVTAPVALFLTLVCIGEGGRLAAAGEWKESAESLAAGIRPSHAAERRRPHLELLSPVVKRRFVARAVEALLQPPISSEFSKLLRERGLHDLSRDVSLCEAMESNQTSLEDDVAEAAARFESTSEVKTLLSSLTAGTDVAVRDTVAKILGTPVTTAMDWDAVMQSVDWANNWRRLATTLLCDQTVLLAISKLVQNAIGAKGVSRHLFSEEYVNQLQGIIAAREERELNKKLKLDRIVRELSSYQKVDQACDILRQLGVDMTELDQAVSSIRSKGLVRRPSLDENVTARVLEAVASRHPNWVRAGVLDPAAVQDPMGALRSMLFIFIRLAYVPQAGLAAMAQRSRRRIGPIGLEPFQFNVPTEVGFVEHYNNLQHKRYDWQGWYQRMVDVHNRNVSLRCRIHDLKRLDGNGAPFVDMQTERRLRILAEGRVGMGVLMLDSDKYEDQKDNMTFGSLKLSELLSDARKAQLGEEYWPSVELKVRRPSGQSKAHYSLIDYDRIEKRSRELYEKYRDAKKKSLFVTPMDMWLEVKGLQVRKSSDGADAYGYTVDALQDSLSGDDSKQR
;
A
#
# COMPACT_ATOMS: atom_id res chain seq x y z
N MET A 1 25.41 8.15 3.72
CA MET A 1 25.20 6.88 2.99
C MET A 1 23.97 6.97 2.06
N LEU A 2 24.14 6.99 0.74
CA LEU A 2 23.10 6.56 -0.23
C LEU A 2 23.87 5.62 -1.15
N ARG A 3 23.91 4.35 -0.77
CA ARG A 3 23.81 3.30 -1.78
C ARG A 3 22.39 3.46 -2.34
N ALA A 4 22.26 3.45 -3.67
CA ALA A 4 20.98 3.48 -4.35
C ALA A 4 20.08 2.41 -3.75
N ARG A 5 19.13 2.84 -2.90
CA ARG A 5 18.02 2.00 -2.47
C ARG A 5 17.18 1.84 -3.73
N ARG A 6 17.05 0.61 -4.23
CA ARG A 6 16.13 0.34 -5.35
C ARG A 6 14.76 0.96 -5.01
N PRO A 7 14.09 1.62 -5.97
CA PRO A 7 12.71 2.02 -5.76
C PRO A 7 11.91 0.77 -5.42
N LEU A 8 11.17 0.81 -4.31
CA LEU A 8 10.05 -0.10 -4.13
C LEU A 8 9.10 0.19 -5.30
N PRO A 9 8.81 -0.78 -6.18
CA PRO A 9 7.81 -0.55 -7.21
C PRO A 9 6.50 -0.24 -6.48
N LEU A 10 5.92 0.92 -6.78
CA LEU A 10 4.52 1.20 -6.50
C LEU A 10 3.71 0.12 -7.23
N LEU A 11 3.41 -0.96 -6.50
CA LEU A 11 2.50 -2.01 -6.94
C LEU A 11 1.13 -1.35 -7.11
N ARG A 12 0.77 -1.04 -8.35
CA ARG A 12 -0.62 -0.81 -8.73
C ARG A 12 -1.40 -2.06 -8.34
N ARG A 13 -2.27 -1.91 -7.35
CA ARG A 13 -3.14 -2.95 -6.81
C ARG A 13 -4.25 -3.20 -7.83
N GLY A 14 -3.97 -4.06 -8.81
CA GLY A 14 -4.92 -4.37 -9.88
C GLY A 14 -4.29 -5.33 -10.88
N ASP A 15 -4.04 -6.55 -10.43
CA ASP A 15 -4.06 -7.80 -11.21
C ASP A 15 -3.53 -8.93 -10.32
N ARG A 16 -4.45 -9.63 -9.65
CA ARG A 16 -4.14 -10.82 -8.88
C ARG A 16 -4.04 -12.02 -9.80
N TRP A 17 -2.84 -12.29 -10.30
CA TRP A 17 -2.38 -13.63 -10.63
C TRP A 17 -0.99 -13.79 -10.01
N PRO A 18 -0.74 -14.77 -9.12
CA PRO A 18 0.61 -15.10 -8.73
C PRO A 18 1.22 -15.87 -9.90
N VAL A 19 1.57 -15.18 -10.98
CA VAL A 19 2.52 -15.73 -11.92
C VAL A 19 3.85 -15.69 -11.22
N ARG A 20 4.14 -16.76 -10.47
CA ARG A 20 5.47 -17.08 -9.96
C ARG A 20 6.36 -17.36 -11.17
N PHE A 21 6.76 -16.30 -11.87
CA PHE A 21 8.00 -16.35 -12.64
C PHE A 21 9.14 -16.36 -11.63
N TYR A 22 9.40 -17.52 -11.05
CA TYR A 22 10.77 -17.83 -10.69
C TYR A 22 11.54 -17.81 -12.00
N ALA A 23 12.26 -16.72 -12.27
CA ALA A 23 13.47 -16.83 -13.05
C ALA A 23 14.22 -18.01 -12.40
N SER A 24 14.41 -19.09 -13.16
CA SER A 24 15.24 -20.21 -12.76
C SER A 24 16.69 -19.75 -12.71
N THR A 25 17.01 -18.84 -11.78
CA THR A 25 18.34 -18.80 -11.21
C THR A 25 18.55 -20.21 -10.69
N ARG A 26 19.49 -20.95 -11.28
CA ARG A 26 19.99 -22.20 -10.70
C ARG A 26 20.13 -21.94 -9.20
N GLY A 27 19.41 -22.69 -8.37
CA GLY A 27 19.51 -22.54 -6.93
C GLY A 27 20.98 -22.51 -6.57
N LEU A 28 21.44 -21.42 -5.93
CA LEU A 28 22.80 -21.28 -5.45
C LEU A 28 23.04 -22.44 -4.49
N ARG A 29 23.61 -23.53 -4.98
CA ARG A 29 24.02 -24.65 -4.15
C ARG A 29 25.22 -24.16 -3.35
N GLN A 30 25.01 -23.88 -2.07
CA GLN A 30 26.11 -23.70 -1.14
C GLN A 30 26.87 -25.02 -1.10
N LEU A 31 28.10 -25.03 -1.62
CA LEU A 31 28.91 -26.25 -1.69
C LEU A 31 29.22 -26.73 -0.28
N GLN A 32 28.85 -27.97 0.03
CA GLN A 32 29.24 -28.62 1.28
C GLN A 32 30.77 -28.79 1.29
N GLY A 33 31.42 -28.40 2.38
CA GLY A 33 32.88 -28.43 2.47
C GLY A 33 33.58 -27.43 1.55
N ARG A 34 32.94 -26.30 1.19
CA ARG A 34 33.52 -25.21 0.38
C ARG A 34 34.92 -24.80 0.85
N GLU A 35 35.12 -24.65 2.16
CA GLU A 35 36.43 -24.29 2.70
C GLU A 35 37.48 -25.34 2.38
N ARG A 36 37.13 -26.62 2.51
CA ARG A 36 38.01 -27.73 2.17
C ARG A 36 38.25 -27.78 0.66
N LEU A 37 37.20 -27.84 -0.15
CA LEU A 37 37.26 -28.18 -1.58
C LEU A 37 37.59 -27.02 -2.52
N ILE A 38 37.16 -25.81 -2.19
CA ILE A 38 37.33 -24.64 -3.07
C ILE A 38 38.46 -23.74 -2.57
N LEU A 39 38.54 -23.51 -1.25
CA LEU A 39 39.55 -22.63 -0.66
C LEU A 39 40.81 -23.38 -0.21
N GLY A 40 40.69 -24.67 0.13
CA GLY A 40 41.76 -25.45 0.77
C GLY A 40 42.50 -26.43 -0.14
N THR A 41 41.89 -26.86 -1.25
CA THR A 41 42.48 -27.83 -2.18
C THR A 41 42.80 -27.20 -3.52
N HIS A 42 44.04 -27.41 -3.99
CA HIS A 42 44.45 -26.99 -5.32
C HIS A 42 43.61 -27.71 -6.38
N GLY A 43 43.17 -27.00 -7.43
CA GLY A 43 42.33 -27.58 -8.49
C GLY A 43 40.85 -27.76 -8.11
N ALA A 44 40.40 -27.09 -7.04
CA ALA A 44 39.00 -26.97 -6.63
C ALA A 44 38.24 -28.31 -6.44
N GLY A 45 38.97 -29.38 -6.11
CA GLY A 45 38.43 -30.74 -5.96
C GLY A 45 38.03 -31.42 -7.28
N VAL A 46 38.33 -30.81 -8.43
CA VAL A 46 38.04 -31.36 -9.78
C VAL A 46 39.29 -31.98 -10.40
N VAL A 47 40.47 -31.46 -10.07
CA VAL A 47 41.76 -32.00 -10.53
C VAL A 47 42.22 -33.11 -9.58
N GLN A 48 42.45 -34.30 -10.13
CA GLN A 48 43.04 -35.41 -9.39
C GLN A 48 44.57 -35.29 -9.39
N HIS A 49 45.16 -34.91 -8.26
CA HIS A 49 46.62 -34.77 -8.09
C HIS A 49 47.33 -36.08 -7.74
N ALA A 50 46.86 -37.20 -8.30
CA ALA A 50 47.55 -38.47 -8.15
C ALA A 50 48.87 -38.43 -8.93
N SER A 51 49.96 -38.89 -8.31
CA SER A 51 51.27 -38.98 -8.96
C SER A 51 51.19 -39.86 -10.21
N VAL A 52 51.50 -39.30 -11.38
CA VAL A 52 51.54 -40.01 -12.67
C VAL A 52 52.87 -40.79 -12.82
N ALA A 53 53.46 -41.22 -11.70
CA ALA A 53 54.73 -41.96 -11.70
C ALA A 53 54.58 -43.45 -12.04
N GLN A 54 53.37 -43.94 -12.35
CA GLN A 54 53.18 -45.33 -12.76
C GLN A 54 52.32 -45.46 -14.04
N PRO A 55 52.80 -46.21 -15.05
CA PRO A 55 51.94 -46.61 -16.16
C PRO A 55 50.94 -47.63 -15.60
N SER A 56 49.69 -47.23 -15.46
CA SER A 56 48.61 -48.20 -15.29
C SER A 56 47.45 -47.86 -16.24
N SER A 57 47.16 -48.84 -17.09
CA SER A 57 46.08 -48.93 -18.10
C SER A 57 46.40 -48.51 -19.55
N VAL A 58 45.72 -49.23 -20.44
CA VAL A 58 45.96 -49.46 -21.88
C VAL A 58 45.59 -48.26 -22.77
N ASN A 59 45.24 -47.09 -22.20
CA ASN A 59 44.65 -45.96 -22.95
C ASN A 59 45.34 -44.61 -22.70
N PHE A 60 46.67 -44.55 -22.63
CA PHE A 60 47.39 -43.26 -22.66
C PHE A 60 47.72 -42.85 -24.11
N PRO A 61 47.56 -41.57 -24.50
CA PRO A 61 47.95 -41.09 -25.82
C PRO A 61 49.46 -41.19 -26.02
N ASN A 62 49.91 -41.55 -27.23
CA ASN A 62 51.31 -41.77 -27.62
C ASN A 62 52.28 -40.59 -27.34
N SER A 63 51.77 -39.44 -26.92
CA SER A 63 52.53 -38.22 -26.60
C SER A 63 53.00 -38.13 -25.15
N VAL A 64 52.58 -39.03 -24.24
CA VAL A 64 52.91 -38.94 -22.80
C VAL A 64 54.17 -39.75 -22.51
N THR A 65 55.28 -39.08 -22.21
CA THR A 65 56.54 -39.70 -21.75
C THR A 65 56.54 -39.88 -20.23
N VAL A 66 57.08 -40.99 -19.74
CA VAL A 66 57.28 -41.22 -18.29
C VAL A 66 58.17 -40.11 -17.72
N ALA A 67 57.66 -39.38 -16.74
CA ALA A 67 58.40 -38.31 -16.08
C ALA A 67 59.46 -38.87 -15.13
N ALA A 68 60.62 -38.21 -15.04
CA ALA A 68 61.63 -38.49 -14.02
C ALA A 68 61.07 -38.21 -12.60
N PRO A 69 61.60 -38.85 -11.55
CA PRO A 69 61.17 -38.57 -10.17
C PRO A 69 61.40 -37.10 -9.81
N ALA A 70 60.56 -36.58 -8.91
CA ALA A 70 60.69 -35.22 -8.40
C ALA A 70 62.07 -34.99 -7.76
N ALA A 71 62.65 -33.81 -7.98
CA ALA A 71 63.93 -33.44 -7.39
C ALA A 71 63.81 -33.30 -5.86
N ASP A 72 64.73 -33.92 -5.12
CA ASP A 72 64.68 -34.04 -3.65
C ASP A 72 64.81 -32.68 -2.93
N LEU A 73 65.84 -31.90 -3.26
CA LEU A 73 66.04 -30.55 -2.73
C LEU A 73 65.96 -29.50 -3.85
N PHE A 74 64.74 -29.10 -4.19
CA PHE A 74 64.48 -28.08 -5.21
C PHE A 74 63.55 -26.98 -4.72
N ARG A 75 63.94 -25.72 -4.93
CA ARG A 75 63.10 -24.55 -4.61
C ARG A 75 62.22 -24.21 -5.82
N THR A 76 60.95 -24.60 -5.77
CA THR A 76 60.00 -24.33 -6.86
C THR A 76 59.64 -22.84 -6.97
N LYS A 77 59.15 -22.43 -8.14
CA LYS A 77 58.53 -21.10 -8.29
C LYS A 77 57.20 -21.05 -7.54
N VAL A 78 56.72 -19.85 -7.19
CA VAL A 78 55.53 -19.66 -6.35
C VAL A 78 54.26 -20.30 -6.91
N HIS A 79 54.08 -20.30 -8.24
CA HIS A 79 52.91 -20.87 -8.93
C HIS A 79 53.10 -22.34 -9.34
N GLU A 80 54.25 -22.94 -9.04
CA GLU A 80 54.60 -24.31 -9.45
C GLU A 80 54.91 -25.17 -8.22
N GLY A 81 54.64 -26.45 -8.37
CA GLY A 81 55.12 -27.50 -7.46
C GLY A 81 55.75 -28.63 -8.26
N THR A 82 56.34 -29.59 -7.57
CA THR A 82 56.95 -30.77 -8.19
C THR A 82 55.92 -31.80 -8.65
N GLY A 83 54.65 -31.63 -8.30
CA GLY A 83 53.55 -32.52 -8.69
C GLY A 83 53.51 -33.83 -7.90
N THR A 84 54.09 -33.84 -6.70
CA THR A 84 54.17 -35.03 -5.83
C THR A 84 52.84 -35.36 -5.15
N SER A 85 52.01 -34.35 -4.87
CA SER A 85 50.73 -34.51 -4.16
C SER A 85 49.79 -33.34 -4.40
N GLU A 86 48.56 -33.42 -3.87
CA GLU A 86 47.62 -32.30 -3.83
C GLU A 86 48.15 -31.07 -3.05
N ARG A 87 49.06 -31.30 -2.09
CA ARG A 87 49.70 -30.22 -1.31
C ARG A 87 50.83 -29.54 -2.08
N ASP A 88 51.44 -30.25 -3.03
CA ASP A 88 52.45 -29.70 -3.94
C ASP A 88 52.11 -30.09 -5.39
N PRO A 89 51.03 -29.51 -5.95
CA PRO A 89 50.57 -29.83 -7.29
C PRO A 89 51.54 -29.26 -8.33
N TYR A 90 51.52 -29.77 -9.56
CA TYR A 90 52.31 -29.18 -10.65
C TYR A 90 52.03 -27.68 -10.84
N VAL A 91 50.77 -27.27 -10.70
CA VAL A 91 50.34 -25.87 -10.75
C VAL A 91 49.60 -25.50 -9.48
N ARG A 92 50.16 -24.56 -8.71
CA ARG A 92 49.54 -24.02 -7.50
C ARG A 92 48.47 -23.01 -7.89
N THR A 93 47.22 -23.45 -7.80
CA THR A 93 46.03 -22.66 -8.13
C THR A 93 45.52 -21.76 -7.01
N LEU A 94 45.90 -22.02 -5.76
CA LEU A 94 45.45 -21.22 -4.61
C LEU A 94 46.35 -19.97 -4.49
N PRO A 95 45.76 -18.78 -4.26
CA PRO A 95 46.53 -17.56 -4.10
C PRO A 95 47.33 -17.58 -2.79
N ASN A 96 48.49 -16.92 -2.79
CA ASN A 96 49.31 -16.71 -1.59
C ASN A 96 48.92 -15.45 -0.78
N GLN A 97 47.89 -14.72 -1.24
CA GLN A 97 47.33 -13.55 -0.56
C GLN A 97 46.18 -13.95 0.37
N PRO A 98 45.86 -13.15 1.41
CA PRO A 98 44.72 -13.43 2.28
C PRO A 98 43.41 -13.41 1.49
N SER A 99 42.73 -14.54 1.46
CA SER A 99 41.38 -14.63 0.91
C SER A 99 40.38 -14.02 1.90
N ARG A 100 39.50 -13.14 1.42
CA ARG A 100 38.37 -12.60 2.19
C ARG A 100 37.09 -12.87 1.44
N GLU A 101 36.06 -13.26 2.18
CA GLU A 101 34.73 -13.41 1.61
C GLU A 101 34.18 -12.06 1.13
N PRO A 102 33.34 -12.05 0.09
CA PRO A 102 32.69 -10.82 -0.34
C PRO A 102 31.85 -10.23 0.81
N GLU A 103 31.84 -8.89 0.93
CA GLU A 103 30.96 -8.22 1.87
C GLU A 103 29.50 -8.63 1.63
N SER A 104 28.79 -8.92 2.71
CA SER A 104 27.39 -9.33 2.62
C SER A 104 26.54 -8.25 1.95
N ALA A 105 25.74 -8.67 0.97
CA ALA A 105 24.74 -7.81 0.33
C ALA A 105 23.47 -7.63 1.18
N VAL A 106 23.35 -8.33 2.32
CA VAL A 106 22.22 -8.20 3.24
C VAL A 106 22.22 -6.80 3.85
N SER A 107 21.04 -6.16 3.88
CA SER A 107 20.92 -4.81 4.40
C SER A 107 20.97 -4.79 5.93
N GLN A 108 22.17 -4.62 6.47
CA GLN A 108 22.41 -4.53 7.92
C GLN A 108 21.59 -3.42 8.61
N ALA A 109 21.32 -2.32 7.91
CA ALA A 109 20.58 -1.18 8.48
C ALA A 109 19.07 -1.45 8.62
N HIS A 110 18.54 -2.45 7.91
CA HIS A 110 17.11 -2.79 7.93
C HIS A 110 16.84 -4.14 8.62
N SER A 111 17.88 -4.92 8.91
CA SER A 111 17.77 -6.14 9.70
C SER A 111 17.74 -5.81 11.19
N THR A 112 16.69 -6.21 11.90
CA THR A 112 16.60 -6.15 13.35
C THR A 112 17.09 -7.47 13.95
N ALA A 113 18.22 -7.44 14.66
CA ALA A 113 18.72 -8.58 15.42
C ALA A 113 18.03 -8.70 16.79
N ALA A 114 18.26 -9.80 17.49
CA ALA A 114 17.86 -9.95 18.90
C ALA A 114 18.57 -8.91 19.79
N PRO A 115 17.90 -8.41 20.86
CA PRO A 115 18.46 -7.38 21.72
C PRO A 115 19.64 -7.93 22.52
N THR A 116 20.78 -7.24 22.47
CA THR A 116 21.91 -7.56 23.35
C THR A 116 21.75 -6.85 24.70
N VAL A 117 22.46 -7.35 25.72
CA VAL A 117 22.46 -6.71 27.06
C VAL A 117 23.02 -5.28 26.99
N ASP A 118 24.07 -5.06 26.19
CA ASP A 118 24.69 -3.75 25.98
C ASP A 118 23.75 -2.78 25.23
N GLU A 119 22.95 -3.30 24.29
CA GLU A 119 21.92 -2.51 23.62
C GLU A 119 20.81 -2.13 24.60
N CYS A 120 20.35 -3.07 25.42
CA CYS A 120 19.33 -2.84 26.44
C CYS A 120 19.77 -1.82 27.49
N SER A 121 21.05 -1.79 27.90
CA SER A 121 21.54 -0.85 28.90
C SER A 121 21.66 0.59 28.39
N THR A 122 21.68 0.78 27.07
CA THR A 122 21.82 2.10 26.41
C THR A 122 20.59 2.48 25.58
N LEU A 123 19.47 1.80 25.81
CA LEU A 123 18.27 1.89 24.99
C LEU A 123 17.59 3.27 25.06
N ASP A 124 17.70 3.95 26.20
CA ASP A 124 17.25 5.34 26.43
C ASP A 124 17.98 6.36 25.52
N ARG A 125 19.21 6.04 25.12
CA ARG A 125 20.07 6.89 24.29
C ARG A 125 20.04 6.52 22.82
N ARG A 126 19.54 5.33 22.47
CA ARG A 126 19.52 4.81 21.11
C ARG A 126 18.59 5.64 20.21
N TRP A 127 19.05 5.87 18.98
CA TRP A 127 18.28 6.47 17.89
C TRP A 127 18.00 5.40 16.85
N ALA A 128 16.73 5.21 16.49
CA ALA A 128 16.34 4.21 15.51
C ALA A 128 14.95 4.48 14.93
N SER A 129 14.62 3.80 13.84
CA SER A 129 13.32 3.93 13.16
C SER A 129 12.16 3.42 14.00
N MET A 130 10.93 3.83 13.68
CA MET A 130 9.72 3.29 14.32
C MET A 130 9.60 1.77 14.17
N GLN A 131 10.11 1.20 13.08
CA GLN A 131 10.16 -0.25 12.88
C GLN A 131 11.10 -0.96 13.86
N TYR A 132 12.18 -0.30 14.31
CA TYR A 132 13.02 -0.86 15.37
C TYR A 132 12.30 -0.88 16.72
N TRP A 133 11.52 0.17 17.01
CA TRP A 133 10.75 0.29 18.25
C TRP A 133 9.59 -0.71 18.31
N PHE A 134 8.86 -0.90 17.21
CA PHE A 134 7.70 -1.80 17.07
C PHE A 134 7.98 -3.02 16.16
N SER A 135 9.19 -3.59 16.22
CA SER A 135 9.52 -4.74 15.36
C SER A 135 8.62 -5.95 15.62
N ASP A 136 8.51 -6.81 14.61
CA ASP A 136 7.66 -8.01 14.61
C ASP A 136 8.08 -9.05 15.66
N GLN A 137 9.39 -9.26 15.85
CA GLN A 137 9.90 -10.30 16.73
C GLN A 137 10.41 -9.77 18.06
N HIS A 138 11.03 -8.58 18.09
CA HIS A 138 11.71 -8.07 19.28
C HIS A 138 11.50 -6.56 19.47
N PRO A 139 10.27 -6.14 19.82
CA PRO A 139 9.92 -4.72 19.98
C PRO A 139 10.73 -4.08 21.10
N ARG A 140 11.53 -3.08 20.74
CA ARG A 140 12.44 -2.39 21.66
C ARG A 140 11.72 -1.41 22.56
N LEU A 141 10.59 -0.87 22.12
CA LEU A 141 9.79 0.02 22.96
C LEU A 141 9.27 -0.71 24.19
N MET A 142 8.82 -1.95 24.04
CA MET A 142 8.34 -2.78 25.15
C MET A 142 9.44 -3.07 26.17
N ILE A 143 10.68 -3.30 25.70
CA ILE A 143 11.84 -3.50 26.58
C ILE A 143 12.14 -2.21 27.35
N TYR A 144 12.17 -1.07 26.67
CA TYR A 144 12.38 0.24 27.29
C TYR A 144 11.32 0.52 28.37
N LEU A 145 10.04 0.29 28.07
CA LEU A 145 8.94 0.49 29.03
C LEU A 145 9.04 -0.44 30.24
N ARG A 146 9.44 -1.70 30.05
CA ARG A 146 9.69 -2.63 31.17
C ARG A 146 10.85 -2.18 32.06
N GLN A 147 11.88 -1.55 31.51
CA GLN A 147 13.00 -0.98 32.29
C GLN A 147 12.60 0.22 33.15
N LEU A 148 11.46 0.88 32.85
CA LEU A 148 10.91 1.95 33.68
C LEU A 148 10.22 1.43 34.94
N GLN A 149 9.76 0.17 34.94
CA GLN A 149 9.21 -0.47 36.13
C GLN A 149 10.33 -0.81 37.12
N VAL A 150 10.05 -0.61 38.41
CA VAL A 150 10.97 -1.05 39.47
C VAL A 150 10.89 -2.59 39.55
N PRO A 151 12.01 -3.32 39.42
CA PRO A 151 12.01 -4.78 39.48
C PRO A 151 11.73 -5.30 40.91
N ASP A 152 11.30 -6.57 41.00
CA ASP A 152 11.19 -7.34 42.25
C ASP A 152 10.33 -6.68 43.36
N VAL A 153 9.19 -6.10 42.99
CA VAL A 153 8.22 -5.54 43.96
C VAL A 153 7.10 -6.54 44.22
N PRO A 154 7.08 -7.24 45.36
CA PRO A 154 6.01 -8.18 45.69
C PRO A 154 4.68 -7.44 45.95
N PRO A 155 3.52 -8.08 45.72
CA PRO A 155 2.22 -7.49 46.05
C PRO A 155 2.11 -7.21 47.54
N LEU A 156 1.40 -6.13 47.89
CA LEU A 156 1.14 -5.78 49.29
C LEU A 156 0.26 -6.88 49.94
N SER A 157 0.58 -7.26 51.17
CA SER A 157 -0.28 -8.18 51.92
C SER A 157 -1.53 -7.44 52.43
N PRO A 158 -2.68 -8.13 52.61
CA PRO A 158 -3.88 -7.51 53.16
C PRO A 158 -3.65 -6.86 54.53
N ALA A 159 -2.75 -7.42 55.34
CA ALA A 159 -2.36 -6.84 56.63
C ALA A 159 -1.64 -5.49 56.47
N ALA A 160 -0.68 -5.38 55.54
CA ALA A 160 0.04 -4.14 55.27
C ALA A 160 -0.87 -3.06 54.66
N GLU A 161 -1.81 -3.44 53.81
CA GLU A 161 -2.81 -2.52 53.27
C GLU A 161 -3.77 -2.02 54.36
N SER A 162 -4.23 -2.92 55.24
CA SER A 162 -5.04 -2.55 56.40
C SER A 162 -4.29 -1.60 57.35
N LEU A 163 -2.98 -1.82 57.54
CA LEU A 163 -2.12 -0.96 58.35
C LEU A 163 -2.09 0.47 57.80
N LEU A 164 -1.95 0.64 56.48
CA LEU A 164 -1.96 1.97 55.86
C LEU A 164 -3.31 2.68 56.03
N SER A 165 -4.41 1.96 55.84
CA SER A 165 -5.76 2.53 55.98
C SER A 165 -6.14 2.90 57.42
N ARG A 166 -5.57 2.19 58.40
CA ARG A 166 -5.86 2.37 59.83
C ARG A 166 -4.72 3.04 60.60
N PHE A 167 -3.68 3.52 59.91
CA PHE A 167 -2.49 4.06 60.58
C PHE A 167 -2.84 5.29 61.43
N GLU A 168 -3.62 6.21 60.87
CA GLU A 168 -4.07 7.43 61.53
C GLU A 168 -4.97 7.13 62.75
N GLU A 169 -5.88 6.16 62.63
CA GLU A 169 -6.86 5.85 63.67
C GLU A 169 -6.34 4.91 64.77
N VAL A 170 -5.45 3.96 64.43
CA VAL A 170 -5.08 2.83 65.30
C VAL A 170 -3.62 2.86 65.72
N ALA A 171 -2.69 3.29 64.85
CA ALA A 171 -1.26 3.26 65.16
C ALA A 171 -0.79 4.56 65.82
N VAL A 172 -1.25 5.73 65.34
CA VAL A 172 -0.88 7.04 65.93
C VAL A 172 -1.21 7.13 67.43
N PRO A 173 -2.40 6.71 67.91
CA PRO A 173 -2.72 6.77 69.35
C PRO A 173 -1.85 5.86 70.22
N LYS A 174 -1.30 4.78 69.63
CA LYS A 174 -0.38 3.85 70.31
C LYS A 174 1.07 4.33 70.30
N LEU A 175 1.46 5.10 69.28
CA LEU A 175 2.83 5.57 69.07
C LEU A 175 3.17 6.84 69.87
N ALA A 176 2.18 7.68 70.17
CA ALA A 176 2.34 8.88 70.99
C ALA A 176 1.26 8.98 72.07
N SER A 177 1.66 9.25 73.31
CA SER A 177 0.75 9.53 74.43
C SER A 177 0.24 10.97 74.43
N ASP A 178 1.07 11.90 73.93
CA ASP A 178 0.85 13.34 74.04
C ASP A 178 0.08 13.87 72.82
N GLU A 179 -0.95 14.67 73.07
CA GLU A 179 -1.84 15.16 72.01
C GLU A 179 -1.10 16.04 70.98
N VAL A 180 -0.03 16.71 71.41
CA VAL A 180 0.83 17.54 70.55
C VAL A 180 1.63 16.67 69.56
N ASP A 181 2.18 15.55 70.02
CA ASP A 181 2.97 14.65 69.19
C ASP A 181 2.09 13.81 68.26
N ARG A 182 0.87 13.47 68.70
CA ARG A 182 -0.17 12.88 67.83
C ARG A 182 -0.51 13.78 66.66
N GLN A 183 -0.79 15.07 66.91
CA GLN A 183 -1.10 16.02 65.84
C GLN A 183 0.07 16.23 64.87
N ARG A 184 1.31 16.22 65.39
CA ARG A 184 2.53 16.30 64.55
C ARG A 184 2.73 15.05 63.70
N LEU A 185 2.51 13.86 64.26
CA LEU A 185 2.59 12.58 63.53
C LEU A 185 1.52 12.47 62.44
N ILE A 186 0.29 12.91 62.70
CA ILE A 186 -0.78 12.96 61.69
C ILE A 186 -0.38 13.91 60.56
N LYS A 187 0.09 15.12 60.91
CA LYS A 187 0.54 16.10 59.90
C LYS A 187 1.69 15.55 59.05
N LEU A 188 2.64 14.87 59.68
CA LEU A 188 3.77 14.25 58.99
C LEU A 188 3.33 13.08 58.10
N TRP A 189 2.43 12.23 58.57
CA TRP A 189 1.87 11.12 57.79
C TRP A 189 1.10 11.61 56.57
N ASN A 190 0.28 12.66 56.71
CA ASN A 190 -0.44 13.27 55.60
C ASN A 190 0.51 13.90 54.58
N THR A 191 1.50 14.66 55.05
CA THR A 191 2.54 15.25 54.17
C THR A 191 3.31 14.16 53.42
N LEU A 192 3.75 13.09 54.10
CA LEU A 192 4.44 11.95 53.50
C LEU A 192 3.55 11.25 52.46
N THR A 193 2.28 11.04 52.78
CA THR A 193 1.32 10.38 51.88
C THR A 193 1.06 11.22 50.64
N ASP A 194 0.91 12.53 50.79
CA ASP A 194 0.73 13.47 49.68
C ASP A 194 1.97 13.53 48.78
N GLU A 195 3.17 13.64 49.36
CA GLU A 195 4.43 13.63 48.61
C GLU A 195 4.66 12.30 47.88
N ALA A 196 4.41 11.16 48.54
CA ALA A 196 4.53 9.84 47.91
C ALA A 196 3.51 9.66 46.77
N ASN A 197 2.26 10.11 46.95
CA ASN A 197 1.24 10.08 45.91
C ASN A 197 1.58 11.01 44.73
N ALA A 198 2.19 12.17 44.98
CA ALA A 198 2.65 13.09 43.95
C ALA A 198 3.81 12.50 43.14
N LEU A 199 4.79 11.87 43.81
CA LEU A 199 5.95 11.24 43.17
C LEU A 199 5.56 10.14 42.17
N ARG A 200 4.44 9.44 42.40
CA ARG A 200 3.91 8.40 41.51
C ARG A 200 3.78 8.87 40.07
N LEU A 201 3.29 10.10 39.87
CA LEU A 201 3.01 10.66 38.54
C LEU A 201 4.14 11.56 38.04
N GLN A 202 4.87 12.23 38.93
CA GLN A 202 5.90 13.20 38.54
C GLN A 202 7.12 12.55 37.86
N TYR A 203 7.54 11.35 38.29
CA TYR A 203 8.72 10.65 37.78
C TYR A 203 8.36 9.32 37.09
N LEU A 204 7.36 9.38 36.21
CA LEU A 204 6.87 8.20 35.50
C LEU A 204 7.92 7.62 34.54
N CYS A 205 8.58 8.47 33.76
CA CYS A 205 9.57 8.07 32.75
C CYS A 205 11.03 8.11 33.24
N ASP A 206 11.26 8.40 34.53
CA ASP A 206 12.60 8.46 35.15
C ASP A 206 12.61 7.58 36.42
N ARG A 207 12.95 6.30 36.24
CA ARG A 207 13.06 5.33 37.33
C ARG A 207 14.13 5.71 38.39
N PRO A 208 15.39 6.01 38.04
CA PRO A 208 16.42 6.23 39.07
C PRO A 208 16.11 7.44 39.94
N THR A 209 15.55 8.52 39.37
CA THR A 209 15.19 9.71 40.13
C THR A 209 13.97 9.45 41.03
N PHE A 210 12.99 8.66 40.56
CA PHE A 210 11.89 8.18 41.39
C PHE A 210 12.38 7.36 42.60
N GLU A 211 13.23 6.35 42.38
CA GLU A 211 13.76 5.49 43.46
C GLU A 211 14.56 6.29 44.50
N ALA A 212 15.42 7.21 44.04
CA ALA A 212 16.23 8.05 44.92
C ALA A 212 15.35 9.00 45.77
N LYS A 213 14.38 9.67 45.16
CA LYS A 213 13.48 10.60 45.88
C LYS A 213 12.55 9.88 46.84
N LEU A 214 11.95 8.77 46.43
CA LEU A 214 11.10 7.97 47.30
C LEU A 214 11.90 7.43 48.50
N SER A 215 13.12 6.95 48.27
CA SER A 215 13.99 6.50 49.36
C SER A 215 14.36 7.64 50.31
N HIS A 216 14.63 8.84 49.78
CA HIS A 216 14.99 10.00 50.58
C HIS A 216 13.83 10.45 51.48
N ILE A 217 12.63 10.65 50.91
CA ILE A 217 11.44 11.09 51.66
C ILE A 217 11.06 10.04 52.73
N CYS A 218 11.08 8.75 52.40
CA CYS A 218 10.83 7.70 53.39
C CYS A 218 11.88 7.69 54.51
N SER A 219 13.16 7.91 54.20
CA SER A 219 14.23 7.94 55.21
C SER A 219 14.13 9.14 56.15
N GLU A 220 13.76 10.31 55.62
CA GLU A 220 13.56 11.54 56.40
C GLU A 220 12.34 11.41 57.32
N ALA A 221 11.22 10.91 56.78
CA ALA A 221 10.01 10.67 57.57
C ALA A 221 10.24 9.63 58.66
N LEU A 222 11.02 8.57 58.41
CA LEU A 222 11.39 7.59 59.44
C LEU A 222 12.21 8.23 60.57
N GLN A 223 13.19 9.08 60.24
CA GLN A 223 13.98 9.79 61.26
C GLN A 223 13.12 10.71 62.12
N GLN A 224 12.19 11.44 61.51
CA GLN A 224 11.27 12.34 62.21
C GLN A 224 10.22 11.56 63.04
N MET A 225 9.73 10.40 62.56
CA MET A 225 8.82 9.55 63.35
C MET A 225 9.53 8.88 64.53
N GLN A 226 10.82 8.53 64.40
CA GLN A 226 11.60 7.94 65.49
C GLN A 226 11.87 8.92 66.64
N THR A 227 12.00 10.22 66.35
CA THR A 227 12.21 11.25 67.39
C THR A 227 10.93 11.60 68.16
N MET A 228 9.75 11.35 67.57
CA MET A 228 8.43 11.71 68.14
C MET A 228 7.63 10.52 68.71
N SER A 229 8.11 9.28 68.56
CA SER A 229 7.38 8.07 68.98
C SER A 229 8.01 7.36 70.18
N PHE A 230 7.17 6.84 71.08
CA PHE A 230 7.62 6.02 72.22
C PHE A 230 7.74 4.53 71.80
N GLY A 231 8.79 4.19 71.04
CA GLY A 231 9.32 2.81 70.97
C GLY A 231 8.52 1.74 70.22
N GLY A 232 7.78 2.07 69.15
CA GLY A 232 7.01 1.12 68.34
C GLY A 232 7.58 0.83 66.94
N VAL A 233 7.47 -0.43 66.48
CA VAL A 233 7.91 -0.85 65.11
C VAL A 233 6.84 -0.57 64.04
N GLU A 234 5.59 -0.30 64.45
CA GLU A 234 4.45 -0.06 63.56
C GLU A 234 4.69 1.13 62.61
N ALA A 235 5.36 2.19 63.06
CA ALA A 235 5.73 3.34 62.22
C ALA A 235 6.67 2.95 61.08
N ALA A 236 7.70 2.15 61.36
CA ALA A 236 8.66 1.71 60.35
C ALA A 236 7.99 0.81 59.30
N LEU A 237 7.13 -0.12 59.76
CA LEU A 237 6.37 -1.00 58.88
C LEU A 237 5.38 -0.23 58.00
N ALA A 238 4.74 0.81 58.53
CA ALA A 238 3.82 1.65 57.77
C ALA A 238 4.53 2.45 56.68
N VAL A 239 5.71 3.03 56.97
CA VAL A 239 6.50 3.75 55.94
C VAL A 239 7.02 2.79 54.88
N GLU A 240 7.48 1.58 55.23
CA GLU A 240 7.86 0.57 54.25
C GLU A 240 6.67 0.08 53.42
N ALA A 241 5.51 -0.11 54.04
CA ALA A 241 4.28 -0.46 53.35
C ALA A 241 3.86 0.66 52.37
N LEU A 242 3.99 1.93 52.76
CA LEU A 242 3.69 3.09 51.90
C LEU A 242 4.67 3.16 50.72
N ARG A 243 5.97 2.94 50.96
CA ARG A 243 7.00 2.85 49.91
C ARG A 243 6.66 1.76 48.89
N ARG A 244 6.30 0.57 49.36
CA ARG A 244 5.88 -0.56 48.50
C ARG A 244 4.59 -0.25 47.75
N GLN A 245 3.57 0.31 48.43
CA GLN A 245 2.30 0.68 47.81
C GLN A 245 2.51 1.73 46.71
N THR A 246 3.33 2.74 46.95
CA THR A 246 3.65 3.80 45.98
C THR A 246 4.34 3.22 44.75
N THR A 247 5.30 2.31 44.95
CA THR A 247 6.01 1.62 43.87
C THR A 247 5.08 0.72 43.05
N LEU A 248 4.23 -0.08 43.72
CA LEU A 248 3.23 -0.92 43.06
C LEU A 248 2.24 -0.09 42.26
N ARG A 249 1.70 1.00 42.83
CA ARG A 249 0.78 1.91 42.14
C ARG A 249 1.43 2.56 40.92
N ARG A 250 2.72 2.93 40.98
CA ARG A 250 3.46 3.45 39.83
C ARG A 250 3.64 2.38 38.76
N ASN A 251 4.09 1.18 39.13
CA ASN A 251 4.30 0.08 38.19
C ASN A 251 2.99 -0.38 37.53
N ASP A 252 1.88 -0.44 38.28
CA ASP A 252 0.53 -0.74 37.77
C ASP A 252 0.05 0.35 36.79
N TYR A 253 0.34 1.63 37.09
CA TYR A 253 0.03 2.73 36.18
C TYR A 253 0.82 2.62 34.85
N ILE A 254 2.13 2.31 34.90
CA ILE A 254 2.94 2.03 33.70
C ILE A 254 2.39 0.80 32.94
N GLN A 255 2.00 -0.25 33.67
CA GLN A 255 1.48 -1.46 33.06
C GLN A 255 0.22 -1.17 32.25
N LYS A 256 -0.80 -0.59 32.90
CA LYS A 256 -2.12 -0.36 32.29
C LYS A 256 -2.12 0.73 31.23
N HIS A 257 -1.41 1.84 31.45
CA HIS A 257 -1.48 3.00 30.56
C HIS A 257 -0.39 3.04 29.47
N LEU A 258 0.70 2.27 29.62
CA LEU A 258 1.78 2.24 28.62
C LEU A 258 1.98 0.84 28.04
N LEU A 259 2.30 -0.16 28.87
CA LEU A 259 2.68 -1.50 28.37
C LEU A 259 1.50 -2.22 27.69
N ASP A 260 0.32 -2.25 28.32
CA ASP A 260 -0.84 -2.95 27.77
C ASP A 260 -1.37 -2.23 26.51
N VAL A 261 -1.19 -0.91 26.44
CA VAL A 261 -1.56 -0.09 25.28
C VAL A 261 -0.60 -0.33 24.10
N MET A 262 0.71 -0.44 24.38
CA MET A 262 1.75 -0.61 23.35
C MET A 262 2.01 -2.07 22.97
N GLY A 263 1.52 -3.03 23.77
CA GLY A 263 1.87 -4.45 23.66
C GLY A 263 1.32 -5.20 22.46
N ASN A 264 0.59 -4.53 21.55
CA ASN A 264 0.11 -5.12 20.29
C ASN A 264 0.77 -4.41 19.10
N GLU A 265 1.91 -4.92 18.66
CA GLU A 265 2.72 -4.31 17.60
C GLU A 265 2.02 -4.34 16.24
N ALA A 266 1.25 -5.41 15.99
CA ALA A 266 0.49 -5.59 14.75
C ALA A 266 -0.62 -4.53 14.61
N TYR A 267 -1.26 -4.12 15.72
CA TYR A 267 -2.25 -3.04 15.72
C TYR A 267 -1.62 -1.70 15.28
N PHE A 268 -0.37 -1.44 15.65
CA PHE A 268 0.40 -0.27 15.20
C PHE A 268 1.06 -0.45 13.83
N GLY A 269 0.79 -1.57 13.13
CA GLY A 269 1.39 -1.88 11.83
C GLY A 269 2.92 -1.89 11.88
N PHE A 270 3.50 -2.39 12.97
CA PHE A 270 4.94 -2.39 13.22
C PHE A 270 5.60 -1.00 13.11
N GLY A 271 4.85 0.05 13.46
CA GLY A 271 5.28 1.45 13.46
C GLY A 271 4.84 2.27 12.24
N ASP A 272 4.49 1.62 11.13
CA ASP A 272 4.09 2.33 9.90
C ASP A 272 2.70 2.96 10.02
N ALA A 273 1.76 2.29 10.72
CA ALA A 273 0.42 2.84 10.92
C ALA A 273 0.47 4.13 11.75
N VAL A 274 1.41 4.24 12.69
CA VAL A 274 1.64 5.44 13.51
C VAL A 274 2.03 6.62 12.63
N TRP A 275 3.03 6.47 11.76
CA TRP A 275 3.41 7.52 10.80
C TRP A 275 2.28 7.87 9.84
N GLN A 276 1.53 6.87 9.37
CA GLN A 276 0.39 7.11 8.49
C GLN A 276 -0.66 7.98 9.20
N VAL A 277 -1.04 7.67 10.43
CA VAL A 277 -2.01 8.46 11.20
C VAL A 277 -1.48 9.87 11.44
N PHE A 278 -0.21 10.03 11.80
CA PHE A 278 0.42 11.34 11.96
C PHE A 278 0.25 12.24 10.72
N PHE A 279 0.58 11.73 9.51
CA PHE A 279 0.43 12.52 8.29
C PHE A 279 -1.03 12.87 7.97
N HIS A 280 -1.98 11.96 8.21
CA HIS A 280 -3.41 12.26 8.00
C HIS A 280 -3.94 13.26 9.03
N ALA A 281 -3.47 13.20 10.28
CA ALA A 281 -3.80 14.18 11.30
C ALA A 281 -3.34 15.58 10.88
N VAL A 282 -2.08 15.70 10.43
CA VAL A 282 -1.54 16.98 9.93
C VAL A 282 -2.30 17.49 8.71
N GLU A 283 -2.73 16.59 7.81
CA GLU A 283 -3.54 16.96 6.64
C GLU A 283 -4.94 17.46 7.04
N SER A 284 -5.61 16.78 7.97
CA SER A 284 -6.94 17.17 8.45
C SER A 284 -6.96 18.51 9.19
N HIS A 285 -5.88 18.79 9.94
CA HIS A 285 -5.74 20.00 10.77
C HIS A 285 -4.78 21.03 10.15
N LYS A 286 -4.60 21.01 8.83
CA LYS A 286 -3.64 21.88 8.13
C LYS A 286 -3.88 23.37 8.41
N ALA A 287 -5.15 23.79 8.49
CA ALA A 287 -5.52 25.18 8.76
C ALA A 287 -5.10 25.65 10.16
N ASP A 288 -5.20 24.78 11.16
CA ASP A 288 -4.86 25.10 12.56
C ASP A 288 -3.35 25.01 12.83
N LEU A 289 -2.66 24.12 12.11
CA LEU A 289 -1.21 23.91 12.26
C LEU A 289 -0.38 24.94 11.46
N PHE A 290 -0.85 25.34 10.27
CA PHE A 290 -0.13 26.26 9.37
C PHE A 290 -0.91 27.56 9.09
N GLY A 291 -1.83 27.94 9.98
CA GLY A 291 -2.57 29.19 9.90
C GLY A 291 -1.71 30.43 10.20
N GLY A 292 -2.36 31.61 10.26
CA GLY A 292 -1.67 32.90 10.37
C GLY A 292 -0.85 33.13 11.66
N GLY A 293 -1.03 32.29 12.68
CA GLY A 293 -0.23 32.34 13.92
C GLY A 293 1.08 31.54 13.86
N THR A 294 1.29 30.71 12.84
CA THR A 294 2.48 29.87 12.72
C THR A 294 3.55 30.60 11.89
N PRO A 295 4.83 30.64 12.35
CA PRO A 295 5.91 31.23 11.58
C PRO A 295 6.00 30.67 10.16
N GLU A 296 6.12 31.56 9.16
CA GLU A 296 6.21 31.15 7.75
C GLU A 296 7.39 30.22 7.48
N THR A 297 8.46 30.34 8.27
CA THR A 297 9.66 29.50 8.21
C THR A 297 9.37 28.03 8.46
N LEU A 298 8.47 27.72 9.40
CA LEU A 298 8.07 26.35 9.73
C LEU A 298 7.19 25.75 8.65
N ARG A 299 6.23 26.53 8.13
CA ARG A 299 5.41 26.14 6.97
C ARG A 299 6.30 25.85 5.76
N PHE A 300 7.25 26.74 5.47
CA PHE A 300 8.20 26.56 4.37
C PHE A 300 9.09 25.33 4.56
N ALA A 301 9.62 25.09 5.78
CA ALA A 301 10.43 23.91 6.07
C ALA A 301 9.65 22.60 5.88
N TRP A 302 8.39 22.56 6.33
CA TRP A 302 7.48 21.43 6.12
C TRP A 302 7.20 21.19 4.63
N GLU A 303 6.86 22.23 3.88
CA GLU A 303 6.60 22.12 2.44
C GLU A 303 7.86 21.68 1.68
N SER A 304 9.03 22.22 2.04
CA SER A 304 10.32 21.86 1.45
C SER A 304 10.68 20.39 1.71
N LEU A 305 10.33 19.85 2.88
CA LEU A 305 10.50 18.44 3.19
C LEU A 305 9.62 17.54 2.33
N LEU A 306 8.35 17.89 2.17
CA LEU A 306 7.40 17.08 1.42
C LEU A 306 7.65 17.09 -0.10
N GLN A 307 8.40 18.06 -0.61
CA GLN A 307 8.76 18.13 -2.02
C GLN A 307 10.03 17.29 -2.35
N GLU A 308 10.75 16.76 -1.35
CA GLU A 308 11.87 15.83 -1.60
C GLU A 308 11.43 14.58 -2.38
N ASP A 309 12.33 14.01 -3.20
CA ASP A 309 12.05 12.85 -4.06
C ASP A 309 11.45 11.66 -3.28
N VAL A 310 11.93 11.45 -2.06
CA VAL A 310 11.40 10.46 -1.11
C VAL A 310 11.50 11.03 0.29
N VAL A 311 10.36 11.33 0.90
CA VAL A 311 10.27 11.72 2.31
C VAL A 311 10.62 10.52 3.18
N ARG A 312 11.75 10.60 3.88
CA ARG A 312 12.18 9.56 4.81
C ARG A 312 11.72 9.92 6.20
N VAL A 313 11.02 9.00 6.86
CA VAL A 313 10.70 9.14 8.28
C VAL A 313 12.01 9.11 9.09
N PRO A 314 12.20 10.06 10.03
CA PRO A 314 13.43 10.16 10.78
C PRO A 314 13.55 9.04 11.83
N ASP A 315 14.80 8.73 12.20
CA ASP A 315 15.07 7.92 13.38
C ASP A 315 14.77 8.73 14.65
N VAL A 316 14.14 8.08 15.64
CA VAL A 316 13.67 8.70 16.87
C VAL A 316 14.24 7.99 18.10
N THR A 317 14.30 8.71 19.23
CA THR A 317 14.64 8.13 20.54
C THR A 317 13.42 7.50 21.21
N ALA A 318 13.61 6.59 22.17
CA ALA A 318 12.49 5.90 22.84
C ALA A 318 11.38 6.82 23.38
N PRO A 319 11.67 7.92 24.12
CA PRO A 319 10.63 8.82 24.61
C PRO A 319 9.84 9.51 23.48
N VAL A 320 10.51 9.79 22.36
CA VAL A 320 9.89 10.41 21.17
C VAL A 320 9.02 9.40 20.42
N ALA A 321 9.45 8.15 20.31
CA ALA A 321 8.64 7.06 19.75
C ALA A 321 7.36 6.84 20.57
N LEU A 322 7.49 6.86 21.90
CA LEU A 322 6.35 6.77 22.81
C LEU A 322 5.40 7.97 22.64
N PHE A 323 5.94 9.20 22.67
CA PHE A 323 5.15 10.41 22.49
C PHE A 323 4.39 10.42 21.16
N LEU A 324 5.08 10.14 20.05
CA LEU A 324 4.49 10.03 18.72
C LEU A 324 3.34 9.02 18.70
N THR A 325 3.53 7.86 19.31
CA THR A 325 2.51 6.80 19.34
C THR A 325 1.29 7.23 20.14
N LEU A 326 1.48 7.84 21.31
CA LEU A 326 0.37 8.35 22.12
C LEU A 326 -0.40 9.45 21.37
N VAL A 327 0.28 10.41 20.74
CA VAL A 327 -0.38 11.45 19.93
C VAL A 327 -1.20 10.81 18.80
N CYS A 328 -0.65 9.83 18.09
CA CYS A 328 -1.35 9.16 16.99
C CYS A 328 -2.53 8.30 17.45
N ILE A 329 -2.51 7.75 18.68
CA ILE A 329 -3.68 7.08 19.25
C ILE A 329 -4.82 8.08 19.45
N GLY A 330 -4.52 9.25 20.02
CA GLY A 330 -5.50 10.30 20.29
C GLY A 330 -6.13 10.82 19.02
N GLU A 331 -5.30 11.13 18.02
CA GLU A 331 -5.75 11.57 16.71
C GLU A 331 -6.46 10.47 15.92
N GLY A 332 -6.01 9.22 16.04
CA GLY A 332 -6.66 8.08 15.40
C GLY A 332 -8.12 7.92 15.82
N GLY A 333 -8.45 8.20 17.08
CA GLY A 333 -9.85 8.20 17.56
C GLY A 333 -10.70 9.34 17.01
N ARG A 334 -10.09 10.49 16.70
CA ARG A 334 -10.76 11.67 16.10
C ARG A 334 -10.98 11.49 14.59
N LEU A 335 -9.99 10.91 13.90
CA LEU A 335 -9.98 10.74 12.45
C LEU A 335 -10.78 9.53 11.94
N ALA A 336 -11.02 8.52 12.79
CA ALA A 336 -11.79 7.35 12.39
C ALA A 336 -13.25 7.72 12.06
N ALA A 337 -13.75 7.25 10.91
CA ALA A 337 -15.13 7.45 10.51
C ALA A 337 -16.12 6.98 11.60
N ALA A 338 -17.20 7.76 11.82
CA ALA A 338 -18.15 7.54 12.90
C ALA A 338 -18.78 6.12 12.88
N GLY A 339 -18.94 5.51 14.05
CA GLY A 339 -19.50 4.16 14.25
C GLY A 339 -18.51 3.16 14.85
N GLU A 340 -18.55 1.90 14.40
CA GLU A 340 -17.77 0.77 14.94
C GLU A 340 -16.24 1.00 14.94
N TRP A 341 -15.73 1.75 13.97
CA TRP A 341 -14.29 1.99 13.80
C TRP A 341 -13.70 2.89 14.87
N LYS A 342 -14.52 3.73 15.51
CA LYS A 342 -14.08 4.62 16.59
C LYS A 342 -13.81 3.83 17.88
N GLU A 343 -14.61 2.79 18.12
CA GLU A 343 -14.51 1.95 19.32
C GLU A 343 -13.55 0.78 19.12
N SER A 344 -13.57 0.15 17.94
CA SER A 344 -12.77 -1.05 17.66
C SER A 344 -12.24 -1.08 16.23
N ALA A 345 -11.00 -1.50 16.06
CA ALA A 345 -10.34 -1.57 14.76
C ALA A 345 -9.31 -2.71 14.71
N GLU A 346 -9.03 -3.23 13.51
CA GLU A 346 -7.97 -4.22 13.29
C GLU A 346 -6.58 -3.57 13.38
N SER A 347 -6.47 -2.28 13.04
CA SER A 347 -5.24 -1.49 13.14
C SER A 347 -5.54 -0.02 13.42
N LEU A 348 -4.53 0.72 13.89
CA LEU A 348 -4.66 2.14 14.21
C LEU A 348 -5.10 2.99 12.99
N ALA A 349 -4.55 2.68 11.81
CA ALA A 349 -4.84 3.39 10.56
C ALA A 349 -6.17 2.99 9.91
N ALA A 350 -6.84 1.97 10.44
CA ALA A 350 -8.06 1.44 9.86
C ALA A 350 -9.22 2.44 10.02
N GLY A 351 -10.01 2.64 8.96
CA GLY A 351 -11.12 3.61 8.95
C GLY A 351 -10.72 5.08 8.76
N ILE A 352 -9.42 5.39 8.61
CA ILE A 352 -8.92 6.75 8.33
C ILE A 352 -8.91 7.03 6.82
N ARG A 353 -8.49 6.06 6.00
CA ARG A 353 -8.59 6.18 4.54
C ARG A 353 -9.92 5.64 4.03
N PRO A 354 -10.64 6.38 3.17
CA PRO A 354 -11.91 5.94 2.59
C PRO A 354 -11.77 4.67 1.72
N SER A 355 -10.58 4.42 1.16
CA SER A 355 -10.30 3.23 0.34
C SER A 355 -10.34 1.90 1.12
N HIS A 356 -10.07 1.90 2.42
CA HIS A 356 -10.12 0.67 3.23
C HIS A 356 -11.53 0.13 3.41
N ALA A 357 -12.56 0.98 3.32
CA ALA A 357 -13.95 0.55 3.37
C ALA A 357 -14.35 -0.31 2.14
N ALA A 358 -13.70 -0.11 1.00
CA ALA A 358 -13.96 -0.89 -0.22
C ALA A 358 -13.37 -2.31 -0.16
N GLU A 359 -12.27 -2.50 0.57
CA GLU A 359 -11.56 -3.80 0.68
C GLU A 359 -12.30 -4.80 1.57
N ARG A 360 -13.10 -4.35 2.54
CA ARG A 360 -13.90 -5.24 3.41
C ARG A 360 -15.13 -5.85 2.74
N ARG A 361 -15.50 -5.43 1.52
CA ARG A 361 -16.73 -5.91 0.85
C ARG A 361 -16.67 -7.35 0.32
N ARG A 362 -15.50 -8.02 0.31
CA ARG A 362 -15.43 -9.46 0.01
C ARG A 362 -15.27 -10.29 1.30
N PRO A 363 -16.18 -11.22 1.60
CA PRO A 363 -16.00 -12.16 2.69
C PRO A 363 -14.83 -13.08 2.34
N HIS A 364 -13.70 -12.93 3.06
CA HIS A 364 -12.56 -13.81 2.94
C HIS A 364 -12.86 -15.08 3.72
N LEU A 365 -13.50 -16.03 3.06
CA LEU A 365 -13.76 -17.34 3.64
C LEU A 365 -12.46 -18.05 4.02
N GLU A 366 -11.31 -17.68 3.42
CA GLU A 366 -9.95 -18.18 3.72
C GLU A 366 -9.63 -18.32 5.23
N LEU A 367 -10.16 -17.45 6.09
CA LEU A 367 -9.95 -17.50 7.55
C LEU A 367 -10.65 -18.69 8.24
N LEU A 368 -11.65 -19.28 7.59
CA LEU A 368 -12.44 -20.37 8.15
C LEU A 368 -11.73 -21.72 7.92
N SER A 369 -11.86 -22.62 8.89
CA SER A 369 -11.34 -23.99 8.77
C SER A 369 -11.84 -24.67 7.49
N PRO A 370 -10.94 -25.30 6.70
CA PRO A 370 -11.32 -25.96 5.46
C PRO A 370 -12.32 -27.10 5.71
N VAL A 371 -12.34 -27.70 6.90
CA VAL A 371 -13.29 -28.78 7.24
C VAL A 371 -14.73 -28.28 7.25
N VAL A 372 -14.97 -27.07 7.80
CA VAL A 372 -16.31 -26.47 7.86
C VAL A 372 -16.79 -26.14 6.45
N LYS A 373 -15.93 -25.52 5.64
CA LYS A 373 -16.22 -25.24 4.23
C LYS A 373 -16.53 -26.51 3.44
N ARG A 374 -15.74 -27.56 3.60
CA ARG A 374 -15.93 -28.85 2.90
C ARG A 374 -17.27 -29.49 3.21
N ARG A 375 -17.66 -29.53 4.49
CA ARG A 375 -18.96 -30.07 4.92
C ARG A 375 -20.12 -29.25 4.36
N PHE A 376 -19.98 -27.93 4.36
CA PHE A 376 -20.98 -27.04 3.77
C PHE A 376 -21.10 -27.27 2.26
N VAL A 377 -19.98 -27.23 1.53
CA VAL A 377 -19.93 -27.44 0.07
C VAL A 377 -20.53 -28.79 -0.29
N ALA A 378 -20.15 -29.86 0.42
CA ALA A 378 -20.69 -31.19 0.14
C ALA A 378 -22.22 -31.24 0.28
N ARG A 379 -22.76 -30.68 1.38
CA ARG A 379 -24.20 -30.61 1.64
C ARG A 379 -24.95 -29.74 0.61
N ALA A 380 -24.39 -28.58 0.28
CA ALA A 380 -25.00 -27.64 -0.65
C ALA A 380 -24.99 -28.15 -2.10
N VAL A 381 -23.89 -28.79 -2.52
CA VAL A 381 -23.79 -29.42 -3.86
C VAL A 381 -24.74 -30.62 -3.95
N GLU A 382 -24.83 -31.44 -2.91
CA GLU A 382 -25.78 -32.57 -2.87
C GLU A 382 -27.23 -32.09 -2.99
N ALA A 383 -27.60 -31.01 -2.27
CA ALA A 383 -28.93 -30.42 -2.35
C ALA A 383 -29.24 -29.78 -3.72
N LEU A 384 -28.26 -29.12 -4.35
CA LEU A 384 -28.44 -28.49 -5.68
C LEU A 384 -28.58 -29.51 -6.82
N LEU A 385 -28.07 -30.72 -6.62
CA LEU A 385 -28.19 -31.81 -7.60
C LEU A 385 -29.47 -32.64 -7.40
N GLN A 386 -30.31 -32.30 -6.41
CA GLN A 386 -31.67 -32.83 -6.23
C GLN A 386 -32.72 -31.92 -6.89
N PRO A 387 -33.88 -32.45 -7.32
CA PRO A 387 -34.88 -31.68 -8.07
C PRO A 387 -35.57 -30.58 -7.25
N PRO A 388 -35.96 -29.44 -7.87
CA PRO A 388 -35.91 -29.12 -9.31
C PRO A 388 -34.54 -28.62 -9.79
N ILE A 389 -34.11 -29.12 -10.95
CA ILE A 389 -32.73 -28.94 -11.45
C ILE A 389 -32.65 -27.82 -12.49
N SER A 390 -31.63 -26.95 -12.37
CA SER A 390 -31.35 -25.82 -13.29
C SER A 390 -30.03 -26.00 -14.03
N SER A 391 -29.99 -25.67 -15.33
CA SER A 391 -28.78 -25.69 -16.17
C SER A 391 -27.72 -24.62 -15.81
N GLU A 392 -27.98 -23.77 -14.81
CA GLU A 392 -27.07 -22.71 -14.39
C GLU A 392 -25.82 -23.25 -13.69
N PHE A 393 -25.93 -24.38 -12.99
CA PHE A 393 -24.80 -24.95 -12.26
C PHE A 393 -23.71 -25.49 -13.20
N SER A 394 -24.11 -26.29 -14.19
CA SER A 394 -23.17 -26.77 -15.22
C SER A 394 -22.54 -25.64 -16.03
N LYS A 395 -23.27 -24.56 -16.34
CA LYS A 395 -22.73 -23.37 -17.04
C LYS A 395 -21.67 -22.63 -16.22
N LEU A 396 -21.95 -22.34 -14.95
CA LEU A 396 -21.01 -21.64 -14.07
C LEU A 396 -19.73 -22.45 -13.82
N LEU A 397 -19.83 -23.78 -13.69
CA LEU A 397 -18.65 -24.65 -13.62
C LEU A 397 -17.77 -24.55 -14.87
N ARG A 398 -18.39 -24.43 -16.06
CA ARG A 398 -17.67 -24.27 -17.32
C ARG A 398 -16.95 -22.93 -17.41
N GLU A 399 -17.62 -21.85 -17.04
CA GLU A 399 -17.03 -20.50 -17.01
C GLU A 399 -15.84 -20.41 -16.06
N ARG A 400 -15.84 -21.20 -14.98
CA ARG A 400 -14.74 -21.31 -14.01
C ARG A 400 -13.66 -22.32 -14.41
N GLY A 401 -13.71 -22.88 -15.62
CA GLY A 401 -12.69 -23.78 -16.17
C GLY A 401 -12.79 -25.24 -15.69
N LEU A 402 -13.86 -25.61 -14.97
CA LEU A 402 -14.10 -26.98 -14.49
C LEU A 402 -14.93 -27.76 -15.52
N HIS A 403 -14.36 -28.00 -16.70
CA HIS A 403 -15.08 -28.58 -17.84
C HIS A 403 -15.58 -30.02 -17.60
N ASP A 404 -14.76 -30.87 -16.98
CA ASP A 404 -15.14 -32.26 -16.70
C ASP A 404 -16.30 -32.32 -15.68
N LEU A 405 -16.20 -31.52 -14.62
CA LEU A 405 -17.27 -31.41 -13.61
C LEU A 405 -18.53 -30.75 -14.17
N SER A 406 -18.39 -29.75 -15.05
CA SER A 406 -19.52 -29.15 -15.77
C SER A 406 -20.26 -30.18 -16.61
N ARG A 407 -19.52 -31.05 -17.30
CA ARG A 407 -20.09 -32.14 -18.11
C ARG A 407 -20.82 -33.14 -17.23
N ASP A 408 -20.19 -33.60 -16.16
CA ASP A 408 -20.77 -34.56 -15.23
C ASP A 408 -22.01 -34.00 -14.52
N VAL A 409 -21.99 -32.73 -14.11
CA VAL A 409 -23.15 -32.03 -13.57
C VAL A 409 -24.26 -31.92 -14.62
N SER A 410 -23.97 -31.48 -15.85
CA SER A 410 -25.00 -31.42 -16.91
C SER A 410 -25.62 -32.77 -17.23
N LEU A 411 -24.84 -33.85 -17.08
CA LEU A 411 -25.33 -35.21 -17.26
C LEU A 411 -26.26 -35.62 -16.12
N CYS A 412 -25.94 -35.26 -14.88
CA CYS A 412 -26.85 -35.44 -13.74
C CYS A 412 -28.14 -34.60 -13.92
N GLU A 413 -28.03 -33.37 -14.41
CA GLU A 413 -29.18 -32.51 -14.74
C GLU A 413 -30.08 -33.14 -15.82
N ALA A 414 -29.48 -33.79 -16.84
CA ALA A 414 -30.21 -34.44 -17.94
C ALA A 414 -30.74 -35.85 -17.59
N MET A 415 -30.09 -36.58 -16.68
CA MET A 415 -30.54 -37.93 -16.28
C MET A 415 -31.89 -37.92 -15.57
N GLU A 416 -32.26 -36.82 -14.92
CA GLU A 416 -33.54 -36.66 -14.20
C GLU A 416 -34.68 -36.18 -15.10
N SER A 417 -34.38 -35.65 -16.29
CA SER A 417 -35.38 -35.13 -17.24
C SER A 417 -35.75 -36.12 -18.35
N ASN A 418 -35.14 -37.31 -18.40
CA ASN A 418 -35.22 -38.21 -19.55
C ASN A 418 -36.42 -39.17 -19.49
N GLN A 419 -37.63 -38.61 -19.49
CA GLN A 419 -38.89 -39.37 -19.59
C GLN A 419 -38.92 -40.23 -20.88
N THR A 420 -38.29 -39.75 -21.96
CA THR A 420 -38.13 -40.48 -23.22
C THR A 420 -37.33 -41.77 -23.10
N SER A 421 -36.29 -41.82 -22.26
CA SER A 421 -35.53 -43.07 -22.04
C SER A 421 -36.33 -44.15 -21.30
N LEU A 422 -37.23 -43.74 -20.41
CA LEU A 422 -38.13 -44.67 -19.71
C LEU A 422 -39.18 -45.24 -20.67
N GLU A 423 -39.64 -44.43 -21.63
CA GLU A 423 -40.55 -44.85 -22.69
C GLU A 423 -39.86 -45.81 -23.69
N ASP A 424 -38.61 -45.54 -24.07
CA ASP A 424 -37.80 -46.38 -24.96
C ASP A 424 -37.49 -47.76 -24.36
N ASP A 425 -37.11 -47.82 -23.08
CA ASP A 425 -36.83 -49.09 -22.37
C ASP A 425 -38.04 -50.04 -22.36
N VAL A 426 -39.22 -49.44 -22.43
CA VAL A 426 -40.50 -50.10 -22.23
C VAL A 426 -41.19 -50.37 -23.55
N ALA A 427 -40.80 -49.72 -24.65
CA ALA A 427 -41.48 -49.76 -25.94
C ALA A 427 -41.66 -51.18 -26.49
N GLU A 428 -40.64 -52.03 -26.36
CA GLU A 428 -40.68 -53.44 -26.80
C GLU A 428 -41.53 -54.29 -25.85
N ALA A 429 -41.42 -54.08 -24.54
CA ALA A 429 -42.21 -54.79 -23.54
C ALA A 429 -43.70 -54.40 -23.58
N ALA A 430 -44.01 -53.16 -23.95
CA ALA A 430 -45.35 -52.65 -24.15
C ALA A 430 -46.02 -53.27 -25.38
N ALA A 431 -45.27 -53.68 -26.42
CA ALA A 431 -45.82 -54.29 -27.62
C ALA A 431 -46.55 -55.63 -27.35
N ARG A 432 -46.25 -56.32 -26.24
CA ARG A 432 -46.93 -57.57 -25.84
C ARG A 432 -48.32 -57.35 -25.22
N PHE A 433 -48.73 -56.11 -24.93
CA PHE A 433 -50.04 -55.75 -24.38
C PHE A 433 -51.20 -55.75 -25.41
N GLU A 434 -51.01 -56.33 -26.60
CA GLU A 434 -52.01 -56.39 -27.67
C GLU A 434 -53.23 -57.27 -27.32
N SER A 435 -53.04 -58.31 -26.51
CA SER A 435 -54.10 -59.24 -26.10
C SER A 435 -55.01 -58.65 -25.03
N THR A 436 -56.23 -58.23 -25.42
CA THR A 436 -57.19 -57.59 -24.51
C THR A 436 -57.63 -58.49 -23.34
N SER A 437 -57.68 -59.80 -23.51
CA SER A 437 -58.11 -60.72 -22.45
C SER A 437 -57.03 -60.91 -21.38
N GLU A 438 -55.76 -60.97 -21.77
CA GLU A 438 -54.63 -61.14 -20.86
C GLU A 438 -54.36 -59.86 -20.06
N VAL A 439 -54.44 -58.70 -20.73
CA VAL A 439 -54.30 -57.39 -20.06
C VAL A 439 -55.38 -57.18 -19.01
N LYS A 440 -56.63 -57.59 -19.27
CA LYS A 440 -57.72 -57.54 -18.27
C LYS A 440 -57.38 -58.36 -17.03
N THR A 441 -56.86 -59.59 -17.20
CA THR A 441 -56.47 -60.42 -16.05
C THR A 441 -55.35 -59.79 -15.23
N LEU A 442 -54.36 -59.18 -15.90
CA LEU A 442 -53.23 -58.51 -15.26
C LEU A 442 -53.65 -57.23 -14.52
N LEU A 443 -54.44 -56.35 -15.15
CA LEU A 443 -54.97 -55.13 -14.54
C LEU A 443 -55.96 -55.42 -13.39
N SER A 444 -56.80 -56.45 -13.53
CA SER A 444 -57.69 -56.90 -12.45
C SER A 444 -56.89 -57.38 -11.23
N SER A 445 -55.74 -58.03 -11.45
CA SER A 445 -54.86 -58.51 -10.39
C SER A 445 -54.06 -57.38 -9.73
N LEU A 446 -53.64 -56.37 -10.50
CA LEU A 446 -52.99 -55.16 -9.97
C LEU A 446 -53.93 -54.31 -9.11
N THR A 447 -55.19 -54.18 -9.54
CA THR A 447 -56.22 -53.37 -8.84
C THR A 447 -56.82 -54.10 -7.63
N ALA A 448 -56.86 -55.43 -7.64
CA ALA A 448 -57.22 -56.27 -6.49
C ALA A 448 -56.08 -56.48 -5.48
N GLY A 449 -54.85 -56.10 -5.83
CA GLY A 449 -53.67 -56.22 -4.97
C GLY A 449 -53.70 -55.30 -3.73
N THR A 450 -52.82 -55.58 -2.77
CA THR A 450 -52.73 -54.84 -1.49
C THR A 450 -51.93 -53.53 -1.57
N ASP A 451 -51.22 -53.27 -2.66
CA ASP A 451 -50.36 -52.09 -2.83
C ASP A 451 -51.18 -50.85 -3.27
N VAL A 452 -51.38 -49.91 -2.35
CA VAL A 452 -52.18 -48.68 -2.57
C VAL A 452 -51.56 -47.78 -3.64
N ALA A 453 -50.22 -47.67 -3.67
CA ALA A 453 -49.52 -46.79 -4.61
C ALA A 453 -49.67 -47.25 -6.07
N VAL A 454 -49.66 -48.57 -6.28
CA VAL A 454 -49.89 -49.20 -7.60
C VAL A 454 -51.34 -49.02 -8.05
N ARG A 455 -52.31 -49.14 -7.13
CA ARG A 455 -53.74 -48.94 -7.47
C ARG A 455 -54.03 -47.50 -7.87
N ASP A 456 -53.51 -46.53 -7.14
CA ASP A 456 -53.74 -45.12 -7.40
C ASP A 456 -53.06 -44.65 -8.71
N THR A 457 -51.87 -45.16 -9.01
CA THR A 457 -51.16 -44.88 -10.27
C THR A 457 -51.86 -45.52 -11.48
N VAL A 458 -52.27 -46.78 -11.38
CA VAL A 458 -53.03 -47.46 -12.44
C VAL A 458 -54.37 -46.73 -12.70
N ALA A 459 -55.09 -46.35 -11.65
CA ALA A 459 -56.34 -45.61 -11.76
C ALA A 459 -56.16 -44.21 -12.38
N LYS A 460 -55.08 -43.51 -12.01
CA LYS A 460 -54.72 -42.19 -12.56
C LYS A 460 -54.34 -42.27 -14.05
N ILE A 461 -53.62 -43.32 -14.46
CA ILE A 461 -53.20 -43.52 -15.85
C ILE A 461 -54.39 -43.90 -16.75
N LEU A 462 -55.31 -44.73 -16.25
CA LEU A 462 -56.51 -45.16 -16.98
C LEU A 462 -57.69 -44.18 -16.85
N GLY A 463 -57.60 -43.16 -16.00
CA GLY A 463 -58.65 -42.15 -15.82
C GLY A 463 -59.91 -42.66 -15.09
N THR A 464 -59.77 -43.70 -14.27
CA THR A 464 -60.88 -44.40 -13.62
C THR A 464 -60.92 -44.15 -12.10
N PRO A 465 -62.11 -44.13 -11.45
CA PRO A 465 -62.21 -44.02 -10.00
C PRO A 465 -61.74 -45.31 -9.30
N VAL A 466 -60.93 -45.17 -8.25
CA VAL A 466 -60.37 -46.29 -7.47
C VAL A 466 -61.49 -47.07 -6.78
N THR A 467 -61.90 -48.21 -7.35
CA THR A 467 -62.93 -49.11 -6.79
C THR A 467 -62.48 -50.57 -6.93
N THR A 468 -62.84 -51.41 -5.96
CA THR A 468 -62.35 -52.81 -5.86
C THR A 468 -63.05 -53.80 -6.78
N ALA A 469 -64.14 -53.41 -7.43
CA ALA A 469 -64.87 -54.22 -8.40
C ALA A 469 -65.10 -53.40 -9.68
N MET A 470 -64.14 -53.47 -10.62
CA MET A 470 -64.23 -52.81 -11.91
C MET A 470 -64.76 -53.76 -12.98
N ASP A 471 -65.74 -53.28 -13.77
CA ASP A 471 -66.11 -53.91 -15.03
C ASP A 471 -65.08 -53.54 -16.11
N TRP A 472 -64.12 -54.43 -16.32
CA TRP A 472 -63.03 -54.23 -17.26
C TRP A 472 -63.49 -54.17 -18.72
N ASP A 473 -64.68 -54.69 -19.05
CA ASP A 473 -65.21 -54.58 -20.41
C ASP A 473 -65.69 -53.15 -20.70
N ALA A 474 -66.36 -52.51 -19.75
CA ALA A 474 -66.75 -51.11 -19.83
C ALA A 474 -65.54 -50.16 -19.79
N VAL A 475 -64.55 -50.43 -18.92
CA VAL A 475 -63.34 -49.61 -18.78
C VAL A 475 -62.48 -49.66 -20.04
N MET A 476 -62.25 -50.85 -20.62
CA MET A 476 -61.43 -50.99 -21.84
C MET A 476 -62.10 -50.36 -23.08
N GLN A 477 -63.44 -50.29 -23.10
CA GLN A 477 -64.19 -49.54 -24.11
C GLN A 477 -64.12 -48.02 -23.87
N SER A 478 -64.26 -47.53 -22.63
CA SER A 478 -64.19 -46.10 -22.34
C SER A 478 -62.81 -45.47 -22.57
N VAL A 479 -61.76 -46.30 -22.46
CA VAL A 479 -60.37 -45.87 -22.58
C VAL A 479 -59.86 -45.99 -24.03
N ASP A 480 -60.69 -46.49 -24.97
CA ASP A 480 -60.33 -46.74 -26.37
C ASP A 480 -59.06 -47.58 -26.52
N TRP A 481 -58.98 -48.70 -25.80
CA TRP A 481 -57.78 -49.56 -25.77
C TRP A 481 -57.32 -49.95 -27.17
N ALA A 482 -58.24 -50.31 -28.06
CA ALA A 482 -57.91 -50.72 -29.44
C ALA A 482 -57.05 -49.70 -30.21
N ASN A 483 -57.21 -48.40 -29.94
CA ASN A 483 -56.47 -47.33 -30.62
C ASN A 483 -55.30 -46.77 -29.80
N ASN A 484 -55.32 -46.90 -28.46
CA ASN A 484 -54.36 -46.24 -27.56
C ASN A 484 -53.56 -47.20 -26.65
N TRP A 485 -53.73 -48.52 -26.79
CA TRP A 485 -53.11 -49.50 -25.90
C TRP A 485 -51.60 -49.36 -25.75
N ARG A 486 -50.87 -49.07 -26.85
CA ARG A 486 -49.41 -48.89 -26.80
C ARG A 486 -49.03 -47.73 -25.88
N ARG A 487 -49.70 -46.58 -26.04
CA ARG A 487 -49.43 -45.39 -25.23
C ARG A 487 -49.71 -45.65 -23.75
N LEU A 488 -50.82 -46.32 -23.45
CA LEU A 488 -51.24 -46.62 -22.07
C LEU A 488 -50.35 -47.68 -21.42
N ALA A 489 -50.00 -48.75 -22.15
CA ALA A 489 -49.07 -49.79 -21.70
C ALA A 489 -47.68 -49.20 -21.44
N THR A 490 -47.18 -48.32 -22.32
CA THR A 490 -45.93 -47.60 -22.10
C THR A 490 -46.02 -46.75 -20.83
N THR A 491 -47.08 -45.96 -20.64
CA THR A 491 -47.21 -45.13 -19.42
C THR A 491 -47.32 -45.95 -18.13
N LEU A 492 -47.94 -47.14 -18.16
CA LEU A 492 -48.04 -48.04 -17.01
C LEU A 492 -46.68 -48.62 -16.63
N LEU A 493 -45.92 -49.08 -17.62
CA LEU A 493 -44.60 -49.70 -17.43
C LEU A 493 -43.47 -48.65 -17.23
N CYS A 494 -43.70 -47.39 -17.60
CA CYS A 494 -42.81 -46.27 -17.25
C CYS A 494 -42.75 -46.02 -15.74
N ASP A 495 -43.82 -46.32 -14.99
CA ASP A 495 -43.81 -46.24 -13.53
C ASP A 495 -43.10 -47.47 -12.93
N GLN A 496 -42.03 -47.23 -12.15
CA GLN A 496 -41.21 -48.30 -11.56
C GLN A 496 -42.00 -49.17 -10.56
N THR A 497 -42.93 -48.58 -9.82
CA THR A 497 -43.71 -49.29 -8.80
C THR A 497 -44.70 -50.26 -9.46
N VAL A 498 -45.33 -49.80 -10.55
CA VAL A 498 -46.24 -50.61 -11.36
C VAL A 498 -45.47 -51.70 -12.11
N LEU A 499 -44.29 -51.39 -12.67
CA LEU A 499 -43.42 -52.36 -13.34
C LEU A 499 -43.00 -53.53 -12.43
N LEU A 500 -42.59 -53.22 -11.20
CA LEU A 500 -42.22 -54.22 -10.19
C LEU A 500 -43.41 -55.11 -9.79
N ALA A 501 -44.60 -54.53 -9.66
CA ALA A 501 -45.81 -55.26 -9.34
C ALA A 501 -46.24 -56.19 -10.50
N ILE A 502 -46.16 -55.72 -11.74
CA ILE A 502 -46.40 -56.50 -12.96
C ILE A 502 -45.45 -57.69 -13.04
N SER A 503 -44.14 -57.48 -12.87
CA SER A 503 -43.15 -58.56 -12.92
C SER A 503 -43.45 -59.66 -11.88
N LYS A 504 -43.81 -59.29 -10.64
CA LYS A 504 -44.17 -60.25 -9.59
C LYS A 504 -45.44 -61.02 -9.93
N LEU A 505 -46.47 -60.34 -10.44
CA LEU A 505 -47.74 -60.97 -10.82
C LEU A 505 -47.57 -61.94 -11.99
N VAL A 506 -46.79 -61.56 -13.00
CA VAL A 506 -46.50 -62.44 -14.14
C VAL A 506 -45.68 -63.65 -13.66
N GLN A 507 -44.66 -63.45 -12.81
CA GLN A 507 -43.85 -64.53 -12.25
C GLN A 507 -44.68 -65.54 -11.43
N ASN A 508 -45.66 -65.07 -10.66
CA ASN A 508 -46.56 -65.92 -9.87
C ASN A 508 -47.58 -66.69 -10.72
N ALA A 509 -47.90 -66.21 -11.94
CA ALA A 509 -48.89 -66.80 -12.82
C ALA A 509 -48.32 -67.83 -13.81
N ILE A 510 -47.00 -67.91 -13.98
CA ILE A 510 -46.32 -68.92 -14.80
C ILE A 510 -46.55 -70.31 -14.19
N GLY A 511 -47.30 -71.17 -14.91
CA GLY A 511 -47.60 -72.55 -14.51
C GLY A 511 -49.08 -72.84 -14.18
N ALA A 512 -49.96 -71.83 -14.17
CA ALA A 512 -51.39 -72.03 -14.03
C ALA A 512 -52.01 -72.66 -15.30
N LYS A 513 -52.79 -73.74 -15.15
CA LYS A 513 -53.46 -74.43 -16.28
C LYS A 513 -54.53 -73.52 -16.89
N GLY A 514 -54.39 -73.17 -18.17
CA GLY A 514 -55.42 -72.48 -18.97
C GLY A 514 -55.08 -71.06 -19.45
N VAL A 515 -53.85 -70.56 -19.19
CA VAL A 515 -53.43 -69.21 -19.59
C VAL A 515 -52.60 -69.25 -20.87
N SER A 516 -52.91 -68.36 -21.82
CA SER A 516 -52.21 -68.22 -23.10
C SER A 516 -50.78 -67.67 -22.93
N ARG A 517 -49.90 -68.01 -23.87
CA ARG A 517 -48.44 -67.90 -23.74
C ARG A 517 -47.86 -66.50 -23.98
N HIS A 518 -48.67 -65.45 -24.18
CA HIS A 518 -48.14 -64.18 -24.70
C HIS A 518 -47.58 -63.23 -23.61
N LEU A 519 -48.39 -62.78 -22.64
CA LEU A 519 -47.94 -61.98 -21.49
C LEU A 519 -47.44 -62.84 -20.32
N PHE A 520 -48.00 -64.02 -20.10
CA PHE A 520 -47.62 -64.92 -19.00
C PHE A 520 -46.57 -65.95 -19.43
N SER A 521 -45.41 -65.47 -19.88
CA SER A 521 -44.28 -66.30 -20.32
C SER A 521 -43.00 -66.01 -19.52
N GLU A 522 -42.14 -67.03 -19.39
CA GLU A 522 -40.81 -66.87 -18.80
C GLU A 522 -39.97 -65.85 -19.57
N GLU A 523 -40.09 -65.81 -20.90
CA GLU A 523 -39.42 -64.81 -21.75
C GLU A 523 -39.82 -63.38 -21.37
N TYR A 524 -41.11 -63.14 -21.10
CA TYR A 524 -41.58 -61.79 -20.75
C TYR A 524 -41.15 -61.37 -19.35
N VAL A 525 -41.16 -62.28 -18.37
CA VAL A 525 -40.63 -61.99 -17.03
C VAL A 525 -39.14 -61.65 -17.08
N ASN A 526 -38.36 -62.38 -17.88
CA ASN A 526 -36.94 -62.09 -18.09
C ASN A 526 -36.74 -60.71 -18.76
N GLN A 527 -37.61 -60.33 -19.70
CA GLN A 527 -37.60 -58.98 -20.29
C GLN A 527 -37.93 -57.89 -19.25
N LEU A 528 -38.97 -58.07 -18.44
CA LEU A 528 -39.34 -57.12 -17.37
C LEU A 528 -38.27 -57.01 -16.27
N GLN A 529 -37.69 -58.14 -15.85
CA GLN A 529 -36.58 -58.17 -14.89
C GLN A 529 -35.31 -57.54 -15.48
N GLY A 530 -35.07 -57.68 -16.78
CA GLY A 530 -34.00 -56.98 -17.49
C GLY A 530 -34.18 -55.46 -17.45
N ILE A 531 -35.41 -54.96 -17.64
CA ILE A 531 -35.72 -53.51 -17.53
C ILE A 531 -35.55 -53.03 -16.09
N ILE A 532 -36.03 -53.78 -15.10
CA ILE A 532 -35.89 -53.44 -13.68
C ILE A 532 -34.40 -53.36 -13.28
N ALA A 533 -33.61 -54.37 -13.63
CA ALA A 533 -32.18 -54.40 -13.35
C ALA A 533 -31.43 -53.24 -14.02
N ALA A 534 -31.76 -52.93 -15.28
CA ALA A 534 -31.19 -51.79 -16.00
C ALA A 534 -31.53 -50.45 -15.33
N ARG A 535 -32.75 -50.29 -14.79
CA ARG A 535 -33.15 -49.08 -14.05
C ARG A 535 -32.45 -48.97 -12.70
N GLU A 536 -32.32 -50.06 -11.96
CA GLU A 536 -31.55 -50.09 -10.69
C GLU A 536 -30.06 -49.77 -10.92
N GLU A 537 -29.45 -50.28 -11.99
CA GLU A 537 -28.08 -49.97 -12.37
C GLU A 537 -27.90 -48.48 -12.72
N ARG A 538 -28.87 -47.87 -13.42
CA ARG A 538 -28.85 -46.43 -13.74
C ARG A 538 -28.93 -45.54 -12.50
N GLU A 539 -29.79 -45.90 -11.54
CA GLU A 539 -29.89 -45.18 -10.25
C GLU A 539 -28.62 -45.33 -9.40
N LEU A 540 -27.99 -46.51 -9.41
CA LEU A 540 -26.70 -46.72 -8.75
C LEU A 540 -25.59 -45.88 -9.41
N ASN A 541 -25.52 -45.86 -10.74
CA ASN A 541 -24.57 -45.04 -11.49
C ASN A 541 -24.76 -43.54 -11.26
N LYS A 542 -26.01 -43.09 -11.11
CA LYS A 542 -26.35 -41.72 -10.74
C LYS A 542 -25.82 -41.36 -9.36
N LYS A 543 -26.06 -42.20 -8.35
CA LYS A 543 -25.51 -42.01 -6.99
C LYS A 543 -23.98 -41.94 -6.99
N LEU A 544 -23.30 -42.82 -7.72
CA LEU A 544 -21.83 -42.81 -7.83
C LEU A 544 -21.29 -41.52 -8.48
N LYS A 545 -21.98 -40.99 -9.50
CA LYS A 545 -21.60 -39.73 -10.15
C LYS A 545 -21.81 -38.52 -9.24
N LEU A 546 -22.94 -38.47 -8.53
CA LEU A 546 -23.20 -37.43 -7.53
C LEU A 546 -22.12 -37.42 -6.45
N ASP A 547 -21.81 -38.59 -5.90
CA ASP A 547 -20.74 -38.77 -4.92
C ASP A 547 -19.38 -38.28 -5.44
N ARG A 548 -19.05 -38.56 -6.70
CA ARG A 548 -17.81 -38.11 -7.32
C ARG A 548 -17.77 -36.58 -7.41
N ILE A 549 -18.83 -35.96 -7.91
CA ILE A 549 -18.94 -34.50 -8.04
C ILE A 549 -18.80 -33.84 -6.66
N VAL A 550 -19.51 -34.35 -5.66
CA VAL A 550 -19.47 -33.87 -4.27
C VAL A 550 -18.07 -34.00 -3.69
N ARG A 551 -17.40 -35.15 -3.83
CA ARG A 551 -16.03 -35.36 -3.33
C ARG A 551 -15.01 -34.45 -4.02
N GLU A 552 -15.19 -34.21 -5.32
CA GLU A 552 -14.25 -33.42 -6.10
C GLU A 552 -14.39 -31.91 -5.83
N LEU A 553 -15.63 -31.39 -5.76
CA LEU A 553 -15.90 -30.00 -5.38
C LEU A 553 -15.60 -29.72 -3.91
N SER A 554 -15.78 -30.71 -3.03
CA SER A 554 -15.35 -30.64 -1.62
C SER A 554 -13.87 -31.03 -1.41
N SER A 555 -13.05 -31.13 -2.46
CA SER A 555 -11.61 -31.37 -2.31
C SER A 555 -10.88 -30.13 -1.78
N TYR A 556 -9.83 -30.32 -0.96
CA TYR A 556 -9.09 -29.18 -0.37
C TYR A 556 -8.58 -28.15 -1.38
N GLN A 557 -8.32 -28.56 -2.62
CA GLN A 557 -7.86 -27.67 -3.68
C GLN A 557 -8.99 -26.81 -4.27
N LYS A 558 -10.22 -27.35 -4.37
CA LYS A 558 -11.34 -26.72 -5.08
C LYS A 558 -12.37 -26.06 -4.17
N VAL A 559 -12.29 -26.26 -2.85
CA VAL A 559 -13.30 -25.78 -1.88
C VAL A 559 -13.53 -24.27 -1.90
N ASP A 560 -12.48 -23.45 -2.00
CA ASP A 560 -12.67 -21.99 -2.06
C ASP A 560 -13.35 -21.57 -3.38
N GLN A 561 -12.96 -22.19 -4.49
CA GLN A 561 -13.60 -21.99 -5.80
C GLN A 561 -15.06 -22.46 -5.80
N ALA A 562 -15.35 -23.59 -5.15
CA ALA A 562 -16.69 -24.13 -5.00
C ALA A 562 -17.59 -23.20 -4.16
N CYS A 563 -17.08 -22.64 -3.04
CA CYS A 563 -17.82 -21.65 -2.26
C CYS A 563 -18.17 -20.39 -3.07
N ASP A 564 -17.25 -19.91 -3.92
CA ASP A 564 -17.52 -18.77 -4.80
C ASP A 564 -18.60 -19.10 -5.84
N ILE A 565 -18.58 -20.32 -6.40
CA ILE A 565 -19.60 -20.80 -7.35
C ILE A 565 -20.97 -20.90 -6.66
N LEU A 566 -21.03 -21.50 -5.47
CA LEU A 566 -22.27 -21.62 -4.68
C LEU A 566 -22.89 -20.26 -4.37
N ARG A 567 -22.07 -19.26 -4.02
CA ARG A 567 -22.54 -17.89 -3.80
C ARG A 567 -23.09 -17.24 -5.08
N GLN A 568 -22.51 -17.54 -6.25
CA GLN A 568 -23.01 -17.04 -7.54
C GLN A 568 -24.33 -17.72 -7.97
N LEU A 569 -24.55 -18.96 -7.56
CA LEU A 569 -25.80 -19.71 -7.77
C LEU A 569 -26.94 -19.24 -6.85
N GLY A 570 -26.69 -18.32 -5.93
CA GLY A 570 -27.69 -17.82 -4.98
C GLY A 570 -27.91 -18.73 -3.77
N VAL A 571 -26.99 -19.68 -3.48
CA VAL A 571 -27.04 -20.46 -2.24
C VAL A 571 -26.80 -19.52 -1.05
N ASP A 572 -27.66 -19.59 -0.04
CA ASP A 572 -27.48 -18.83 1.19
C ASP A 572 -26.23 -19.33 1.96
N MET A 573 -25.22 -18.47 2.03
CA MET A 573 -23.94 -18.74 2.71
C MET A 573 -23.88 -18.07 4.10
N THR A 574 -25.00 -17.62 4.66
CA THR A 574 -25.05 -16.91 5.96
C THR A 574 -24.39 -17.68 7.09
N GLU A 575 -24.48 -19.01 7.15
CA GLU A 575 -23.78 -19.85 8.14
C GLU A 575 -22.26 -19.60 8.12
N LEU A 576 -21.66 -19.59 6.92
CA LEU A 576 -20.22 -19.36 6.74
C LEU A 576 -19.87 -17.90 6.97
N ASP A 577 -20.72 -16.97 6.52
CA ASP A 577 -20.49 -15.53 6.67
C ASP A 577 -20.59 -15.06 8.13
N GLN A 578 -21.51 -15.63 8.91
CA GLN A 578 -21.60 -15.40 10.36
C GLN A 578 -20.38 -15.98 11.09
N ALA A 579 -19.93 -17.19 10.73
CA ALA A 579 -18.75 -17.80 11.32
C ALA A 579 -17.47 -16.98 11.03
N VAL A 580 -17.31 -16.49 9.79
CA VAL A 580 -16.19 -15.59 9.43
C VAL A 580 -16.30 -14.26 10.16
N SER A 581 -17.50 -13.69 10.27
CA SER A 581 -17.72 -12.44 11.00
C SER A 581 -17.39 -12.57 12.49
N SER A 582 -17.69 -13.73 13.10
CA SER A 582 -17.31 -14.06 14.48
C SER A 582 -15.79 -14.17 14.68
N ILE A 583 -15.06 -14.72 13.70
CA ILE A 583 -13.58 -14.76 13.75
C ILE A 583 -13.01 -13.35 13.57
N ARG A 584 -13.58 -12.55 12.67
CA ARG A 584 -13.15 -11.16 12.44
C ARG A 584 -13.38 -10.29 13.67
N SER A 585 -14.51 -10.43 14.35
CA SER A 585 -14.79 -9.66 15.56
C SER A 585 -13.81 -9.98 16.69
N LYS A 586 -13.32 -11.22 16.78
CA LYS A 586 -12.22 -11.59 17.71
C LYS A 586 -10.87 -10.94 17.35
N GLY A 587 -10.66 -10.60 16.08
CA GLY A 587 -9.47 -9.89 15.61
C GLY A 587 -9.53 -8.37 15.79
N LEU A 588 -10.67 -7.82 16.21
CA LEU A 588 -10.82 -6.39 16.48
C LEU A 588 -10.22 -6.05 17.84
N VAL A 589 -9.39 -5.01 17.86
CA VAL A 589 -8.80 -4.46 19.08
C VAL A 589 -9.57 -3.20 19.46
N ARG A 590 -9.92 -3.06 20.74
CA ARG A 590 -10.52 -1.83 21.25
C ARG A 590 -9.51 -0.70 21.14
N ARG A 591 -9.90 0.45 20.58
CA ARG A 591 -9.02 1.61 20.54
C ARG A 591 -8.71 2.07 21.96
N PRO A 592 -7.43 2.21 22.34
CA PRO A 592 -7.09 2.61 23.69
C PRO A 592 -7.49 4.06 23.96
N SER A 593 -8.04 4.32 25.14
CA SER A 593 -8.29 5.67 25.65
C SER A 593 -7.04 6.23 26.31
N LEU A 594 -6.68 7.46 25.98
CA LEU A 594 -5.50 8.13 26.53
C LEU A 594 -5.86 8.98 27.73
N ASP A 595 -4.97 8.98 28.73
CA ASP A 595 -4.96 9.95 29.83
C ASP A 595 -4.02 11.09 29.44
N GLU A 596 -4.55 12.32 29.40
CA GLU A 596 -3.80 13.53 29.01
C GLU A 596 -2.59 13.77 29.91
N ASN A 597 -2.66 13.33 31.17
CA ASN A 597 -1.54 13.41 32.11
C ASN A 597 -0.36 12.54 31.65
N VAL A 598 -0.62 11.37 31.07
CA VAL A 598 0.44 10.48 30.56
C VAL A 598 1.16 11.16 29.40
N THR A 599 0.42 11.74 28.45
CA THR A 599 1.01 12.48 27.34
C THR A 599 1.85 13.67 27.80
N ALA A 600 1.38 14.41 28.82
CA ALA A 600 2.15 15.51 29.41
C ALA A 600 3.45 15.04 30.05
N ARG A 601 3.41 13.97 30.86
CA ARG A 601 4.62 13.40 31.50
C ARG A 601 5.61 12.82 30.48
N VAL A 602 5.12 12.21 29.40
CA VAL A 602 5.99 11.75 28.32
C VAL A 602 6.61 12.94 27.58
N LEU A 603 5.89 14.05 27.36
CA LEU A 603 6.48 15.25 26.79
C LEU A 603 7.56 15.86 27.70
N GLU A 604 7.34 15.90 29.01
CA GLU A 604 8.37 16.29 29.98
C GLU A 604 9.60 15.37 29.90
N ALA A 605 9.41 14.07 29.69
CA ALA A 605 10.50 13.11 29.49
C ALA A 605 11.26 13.34 28.16
N VAL A 606 10.57 13.76 27.10
CA VAL A 606 11.21 14.18 25.85
C VAL A 606 12.03 15.46 26.08
N ALA A 607 11.48 16.42 26.84
CA ALA A 607 12.15 17.67 27.16
C ALA A 607 13.41 17.44 28.03
N SER A 608 13.35 16.54 29.02
CA SER A 608 14.51 16.18 29.84
C SER A 608 15.57 15.43 29.04
N ARG A 609 15.16 14.57 28.10
CA ARG A 609 16.07 13.83 27.21
C ARG A 609 16.75 14.75 26.19
N HIS A 610 16.06 15.77 25.69
CA HIS A 610 16.52 16.71 24.66
C HIS A 610 16.38 18.17 25.12
N PRO A 611 17.18 18.63 26.09
CA PRO A 611 17.07 19.98 26.65
C PRO A 611 17.38 21.08 25.62
N ASN A 612 18.15 20.74 24.57
CA ASN A 612 18.42 21.63 23.45
C ASN A 612 17.18 21.93 22.60
N TRP A 613 16.14 21.09 22.63
CA TRP A 613 14.90 21.32 21.88
C TRP A 613 14.03 22.37 22.58
N VAL A 614 14.01 22.36 23.91
CA VAL A 614 13.35 23.40 24.71
C VAL A 614 14.06 24.74 24.53
N ARG A 615 15.40 24.77 24.64
CA ARG A 615 16.19 26.00 24.44
C ARG A 615 16.03 26.61 23.04
N ALA A 616 15.83 25.76 22.02
CA ALA A 616 15.65 26.19 20.65
C ALA A 616 14.19 26.52 20.29
N GLY A 617 13.25 26.47 21.24
CA GLY A 617 11.83 26.75 21.01
C GLY A 617 11.10 25.70 20.16
N VAL A 618 11.63 24.48 20.07
CA VAL A 618 11.01 23.36 19.33
C VAL A 618 9.91 22.73 20.18
N LEU A 619 10.12 22.70 21.49
CA LEU A 619 9.20 22.11 22.46
C LEU A 619 8.87 23.11 23.55
N ASP A 620 7.59 23.20 23.86
CA ASP A 620 7.08 23.83 25.07
C ASP A 620 6.45 22.73 25.95
N PRO A 621 7.02 22.42 27.13
CA PRO A 621 6.47 21.41 28.04
C PRO A 621 5.03 21.70 28.47
N ALA A 622 4.59 22.96 28.46
CA ALA A 622 3.22 23.35 28.82
C ALA A 622 2.21 23.16 27.68
N ALA A 623 2.65 22.81 26.46
CA ALA A 623 1.82 22.78 25.26
C ALA A 623 0.68 21.75 25.29
N VAL A 624 0.73 20.72 26.15
CA VAL A 624 -0.29 19.64 26.18
C VAL A 624 -1.66 20.14 26.69
N GLN A 625 -1.72 21.34 27.29
CA GLN A 625 -2.99 21.94 27.72
C GLN A 625 -3.86 22.44 26.54
N ASP A 626 -3.28 22.66 25.36
CA ASP A 626 -4.01 22.98 24.12
C ASP A 626 -4.45 21.68 23.42
N PRO A 627 -5.74 21.52 23.01
CA PRO A 627 -6.22 20.32 22.31
C PRO A 627 -5.43 19.92 21.06
N MET A 628 -4.72 20.87 20.44
CA MET A 628 -3.84 20.65 19.28
C MET A 628 -2.34 20.76 19.61
N GLY A 629 -1.99 21.13 20.84
CA GLY A 629 -0.62 21.40 21.24
C GLY A 629 0.27 20.17 21.16
N ALA A 630 -0.23 18.99 21.52
CA ALA A 630 0.52 17.74 21.41
C ALA A 630 0.87 17.37 19.95
N LEU A 631 -0.08 17.55 19.01
CA LEU A 631 0.17 17.33 17.58
C LEU A 631 1.15 18.39 17.02
N ARG A 632 1.02 19.65 17.43
CA ARG A 632 1.93 20.75 17.05
C ARG A 632 3.35 20.48 17.53
N SER A 633 3.53 20.04 18.78
CA SER A 633 4.85 19.63 19.30
C SER A 633 5.43 18.46 18.51
N MET A 634 4.62 17.47 18.15
CA MET A 634 5.09 16.34 17.33
C MET A 634 5.48 16.78 15.91
N LEU A 635 4.73 17.71 15.31
CA LEU A 635 5.08 18.32 14.02
C LEU A 635 6.44 19.02 14.08
N PHE A 636 6.71 19.80 15.14
CA PHE A 636 7.98 20.50 15.31
C PHE A 636 9.14 19.54 15.54
N ILE A 637 8.93 18.45 16.31
CA ILE A 637 9.90 17.36 16.43
C ILE A 637 10.20 16.76 15.05
N PHE A 638 9.15 16.43 14.27
CA PHE A 638 9.32 15.83 12.95
C PHE A 638 10.12 16.74 12.01
N ILE A 639 9.75 18.03 11.92
CA ILE A 639 10.46 19.01 11.10
C ILE A 639 11.92 19.10 11.53
N ARG A 640 12.20 19.21 12.84
CA ARG A 640 13.58 19.30 13.34
C ARG A 640 14.44 18.09 12.99
N LEU A 641 13.87 16.89 13.03
CA LEU A 641 14.59 15.65 12.78
C LEU A 641 14.78 15.38 11.28
N ALA A 642 13.76 15.68 10.46
CA ALA A 642 13.80 15.42 9.04
C ALA A 642 14.48 16.55 8.24
N TYR A 643 14.30 17.81 8.64
CA TYR A 643 14.84 18.97 7.94
C TYR A 643 16.33 19.14 8.21
N VAL A 644 17.15 18.86 7.20
CA VAL A 644 18.59 19.09 7.26
C VAL A 644 18.91 20.47 6.68
N PRO A 645 19.58 21.37 7.44
CA PRO A 645 19.97 22.68 6.94
C PRO A 645 20.99 22.57 5.80
N GLN A 646 20.98 23.55 4.89
CA GLN A 646 21.75 23.52 3.64
C GLN A 646 23.26 23.28 3.84
N ALA A 647 23.89 23.90 4.85
CA ALA A 647 25.31 23.68 5.17
C ALA A 647 25.57 22.27 5.71
N GLY A 648 24.65 21.74 6.55
CA GLY A 648 24.70 20.37 7.04
C GLY A 648 24.57 19.35 5.90
N LEU A 649 23.65 19.58 4.96
CA LEU A 649 23.48 18.76 3.76
C LEU A 649 24.76 18.69 2.92
N ALA A 650 25.40 19.84 2.68
CA ALA A 650 26.65 19.91 1.94
C ALA A 650 27.77 19.13 2.65
N ALA A 651 27.93 19.32 3.98
CA ALA A 651 28.95 18.65 4.77
C ALA A 651 28.73 17.12 4.83
N MET A 652 27.48 16.67 5.00
CA MET A 652 27.13 15.25 4.99
C MET A 652 27.42 14.61 3.63
N ALA A 653 27.11 15.31 2.54
CA ALA A 653 27.41 14.86 1.18
C ALA A 653 28.92 14.78 0.92
N GLN A 654 29.69 15.77 1.34
CA GLN A 654 31.15 15.78 1.21
C GLN A 654 31.78 14.62 1.99
N ARG A 655 31.41 14.43 3.26
CA ARG A 655 32.01 13.39 4.12
C ARG A 655 31.68 11.97 3.65
N SER A 656 30.43 11.69 3.29
CA SER A 656 30.00 10.32 2.95
C SER A 656 30.11 9.95 1.48
N ARG A 657 30.03 10.94 0.56
CA ARG A 657 30.05 10.70 -0.89
C ARG A 657 31.26 11.27 -1.60
N ARG A 658 32.12 12.00 -0.88
CA ARG A 658 33.24 12.74 -1.48
C ARG A 658 32.75 13.74 -2.53
N ARG A 659 31.56 14.35 -2.32
CA ARG A 659 31.10 15.47 -3.15
C ARG A 659 32.08 16.63 -2.99
N ILE A 660 32.64 17.10 -4.10
CA ILE A 660 33.63 18.19 -4.14
C ILE A 660 32.93 19.56 -4.18
N GLY A 661 33.63 20.60 -3.73
CA GLY A 661 33.16 21.97 -3.69
C GLY A 661 33.41 22.64 -2.32
N PRO A 662 33.57 23.97 -2.28
CA PRO A 662 33.64 24.69 -1.02
C PRO A 662 32.28 24.61 -0.30
N ILE A 663 32.31 24.61 1.03
CA ILE A 663 31.12 24.67 1.87
C ILE A 663 31.13 25.99 2.63
N GLY A 664 30.18 26.86 2.31
CA GLY A 664 29.95 28.08 3.07
C GLY A 664 29.28 27.78 4.41
N LEU A 665 29.87 28.30 5.48
CA LEU A 665 29.35 28.18 6.85
C LEU A 665 28.72 29.49 7.34
N GLU A 666 28.97 30.59 6.63
CA GLU A 666 28.48 31.91 6.99
C GLU A 666 26.99 32.06 6.68
N PRO A 667 26.24 32.87 7.45
CA PRO A 667 24.80 33.02 7.26
C PRO A 667 24.41 33.66 5.93
N PHE A 668 25.30 34.50 5.37
CA PHE A 668 25.12 35.13 4.05
C PHE A 668 25.51 34.21 2.87
N GLN A 669 26.08 33.04 3.15
CA GLN A 669 26.43 32.04 2.14
C GLN A 669 25.35 30.97 2.04
N PHE A 670 25.10 30.50 0.82
CA PHE A 670 24.16 29.41 0.56
C PHE A 670 24.81 28.34 -0.34
N ASN A 671 24.79 27.09 0.10
CA ASN A 671 25.38 25.97 -0.62
C ASN A 671 24.35 25.38 -1.59
N VAL A 672 24.53 25.66 -2.88
CA VAL A 672 23.68 25.13 -3.95
C VAL A 672 24.19 23.75 -4.39
N PRO A 673 23.38 22.68 -4.30
CA PRO A 673 23.74 21.39 -4.90
C PRO A 673 23.61 21.50 -6.43
N THR A 674 24.74 21.40 -7.12
CA THR A 674 24.82 21.48 -8.59
C THR A 674 25.33 20.18 -9.20
N GLU A 675 24.92 19.92 -10.44
CA GLU A 675 25.54 18.95 -11.32
C GLU A 675 26.41 19.68 -12.35
N VAL A 676 27.58 19.11 -12.65
CA VAL A 676 28.53 19.65 -13.63
C VAL A 676 28.74 18.59 -14.70
N GLY A 677 28.27 18.86 -15.91
CA GLY A 677 28.49 18.02 -17.09
C GLY A 677 29.61 18.61 -17.94
N PHE A 678 30.64 17.81 -18.23
CA PHE A 678 31.73 18.15 -19.14
C PHE A 678 32.18 16.88 -19.89
N VAL A 679 32.95 17.06 -20.95
CA VAL A 679 33.38 15.95 -21.83
C VAL A 679 34.90 15.84 -21.81
N GLU A 680 35.41 14.63 -21.61
CA GLU A 680 36.83 14.30 -21.78
C GLU A 680 36.98 13.35 -22.96
N HIS A 681 37.92 13.67 -23.86
CA HIS A 681 38.26 12.80 -24.97
C HIS A 681 39.76 12.78 -25.19
N TYR A 682 40.37 11.61 -24.98
CA TYR A 682 41.77 11.37 -25.25
C TYR A 682 41.88 10.41 -26.43
N ASN A 683 42.46 10.86 -27.54
CA ASN A 683 42.62 10.00 -28.70
C ASN A 683 43.64 8.90 -28.41
N ASN A 684 43.16 7.68 -28.25
CA ASN A 684 43.99 6.51 -27.95
C ASN A 684 44.36 5.68 -29.19
N LEU A 685 43.94 6.12 -30.39
CA LEU A 685 44.13 5.43 -31.66
C LEU A 685 45.33 6.03 -32.43
N GLN A 686 45.05 6.83 -33.45
CA GLN A 686 46.05 7.29 -34.42
C GLN A 686 46.88 8.48 -33.92
N HIS A 687 46.24 9.44 -33.25
CA HIS A 687 46.90 10.70 -32.92
C HIS A 687 47.78 10.62 -31.67
N LYS A 688 47.69 9.53 -30.88
CA LYS A 688 48.27 9.39 -29.54
C LYS A 688 49.78 9.70 -29.40
N ARG A 689 50.62 9.38 -30.39
CA ARG A 689 52.07 9.19 -30.17
C ARG A 689 53.02 10.12 -30.93
N TYR A 690 52.55 10.83 -31.94
CA TYR A 690 53.41 11.72 -32.75
C TYR A 690 53.16 13.19 -32.43
N ASP A 691 53.94 14.09 -33.01
CA ASP A 691 53.88 15.55 -32.73
C ASP A 691 52.48 16.15 -32.93
N TRP A 692 51.68 15.57 -33.83
CA TRP A 692 50.30 15.99 -34.04
C TRP A 692 49.37 15.74 -32.84
N GLN A 693 49.80 14.95 -31.86
CA GLN A 693 49.05 14.66 -30.64
C GLN A 693 48.76 15.96 -29.88
N GLY A 694 49.74 16.86 -29.80
CA GLY A 694 49.62 18.07 -28.98
C GLY A 694 48.51 18.98 -29.47
N TRP A 695 48.52 19.35 -30.76
CA TRP A 695 47.50 20.22 -31.32
C TRP A 695 46.16 19.50 -31.52
N TYR A 696 46.16 18.19 -31.84
CA TYR A 696 44.91 17.43 -31.95
C TYR A 696 44.22 17.32 -30.58
N GLN A 697 44.98 17.04 -29.52
CA GLN A 697 44.44 17.02 -28.16
C GLN A 697 43.92 18.40 -27.76
N ARG A 698 44.66 19.48 -28.06
CA ARG A 698 44.18 20.84 -27.81
C ARG A 698 42.89 21.15 -28.56
N MET A 699 42.79 20.78 -29.84
CA MET A 699 41.60 20.99 -30.66
C MET A 699 40.38 20.28 -30.06
N VAL A 700 40.55 19.04 -29.60
CA VAL A 700 39.49 18.27 -28.93
C VAL A 700 39.09 18.93 -27.61
N ASP A 701 40.04 19.35 -26.78
CA ASP A 701 39.77 19.98 -25.50
C ASP A 701 38.97 21.28 -25.69
N VAL A 702 39.34 22.09 -26.69
CA VAL A 702 38.62 23.33 -27.04
C VAL A 702 37.25 23.04 -27.66
N HIS A 703 37.12 22.00 -28.49
CA HIS A 703 35.83 21.56 -29.01
C HIS A 703 34.87 21.16 -27.87
N ASN A 704 35.43 20.57 -26.81
CA ASN A 704 34.69 20.10 -25.64
C ASN A 704 34.75 21.07 -24.46
N ARG A 705 34.98 22.37 -24.72
CA ARG A 705 35.08 23.40 -23.69
C ARG A 705 33.80 23.61 -22.87
N ASN A 706 32.65 23.19 -23.41
CA ASN A 706 31.35 23.37 -22.76
C ASN A 706 31.32 22.74 -21.37
N VAL A 707 30.86 23.51 -20.41
CA VAL A 707 30.48 23.02 -19.08
C VAL A 707 29.01 23.34 -18.85
N SER A 708 28.20 22.28 -18.73
CA SER A 708 26.79 22.35 -18.37
C SER A 708 26.66 22.37 -16.85
N LEU A 709 26.26 23.50 -16.27
CA LEU A 709 25.91 23.62 -14.85
C LEU A 709 24.41 23.49 -14.66
N ARG A 710 23.98 22.56 -13.79
CA ARG A 710 22.56 22.29 -13.53
C ARG A 710 22.23 22.36 -12.05
N CYS A 711 21.09 22.94 -11.72
CA CYS A 711 20.49 22.79 -10.39
C CYS A 711 18.97 22.69 -10.51
N ARG A 712 18.36 21.84 -9.67
CA ARG A 712 16.90 21.75 -9.57
C ARG A 712 16.42 22.96 -8.77
N ILE A 713 15.41 23.66 -9.26
CA ILE A 713 14.81 24.79 -8.53
C ILE A 713 14.25 24.32 -7.18
N HIS A 714 13.76 23.08 -7.14
CA HIS A 714 13.34 22.41 -5.92
C HIS A 714 14.44 22.41 -4.83
N ASP A 715 15.69 22.10 -5.18
CA ASP A 715 16.76 22.01 -4.19
C ASP A 715 17.20 23.40 -3.66
N LEU A 716 16.79 24.47 -4.35
CA LEU A 716 16.96 25.86 -3.90
C LEU A 716 15.90 26.28 -2.87
N LYS A 717 14.78 25.56 -2.76
CA LYS A 717 13.72 25.81 -1.77
C LYS A 717 14.15 25.28 -0.40
N ARG A 718 15.06 26.01 0.25
CA ARG A 718 15.54 25.75 1.60
C ARG A 718 15.64 27.05 2.38
N LEU A 719 15.59 26.95 3.71
CA LEU A 719 15.92 28.05 4.60
C LEU A 719 17.40 28.42 4.45
N ASP A 720 17.66 29.72 4.31
CA ASP A 720 19.00 30.29 4.35
C ASP A 720 19.54 30.38 5.78
N GLY A 721 20.77 30.87 5.95
CA GLY A 721 21.40 30.98 7.26
C GLY A 721 20.72 31.97 8.21
N ASN A 722 19.90 32.88 7.69
CA ASN A 722 19.11 33.85 8.46
C ASN A 722 17.71 33.32 8.80
N GLY A 723 17.34 32.15 8.29
CA GLY A 723 16.03 31.53 8.49
C GLY A 723 14.97 31.96 7.48
N ALA A 724 15.30 32.81 6.50
CA ALA A 724 14.39 33.15 5.40
C ALA A 724 14.42 32.04 4.33
N PRO A 725 13.33 31.81 3.58
CA PRO A 725 13.38 30.92 2.43
C PRO A 725 14.37 31.49 1.39
N PHE A 726 15.33 30.69 0.92
CA PHE A 726 16.31 31.12 -0.07
C PHE A 726 15.66 31.36 -1.44
N VAL A 727 14.77 30.47 -1.85
CA VAL A 727 13.88 30.63 -3.02
C VAL A 727 12.47 30.29 -2.58
N ASP A 728 11.63 31.31 -2.48
CA ASP A 728 10.18 31.19 -2.28
C ASP A 728 9.45 31.17 -3.62
N MET A 729 8.11 31.16 -3.60
CA MET A 729 7.30 31.13 -4.82
C MET A 729 7.56 32.34 -5.72
N GLN A 730 7.71 33.55 -5.17
CA GLN A 730 7.90 34.76 -5.98
C GLN A 730 9.32 34.84 -6.54
N THR A 731 10.33 34.44 -5.76
CA THR A 731 11.70 34.29 -6.23
C THR A 731 11.79 33.25 -7.36
N GLU A 732 11.07 32.13 -7.26
CA GLU A 732 10.99 31.13 -8.33
C GLU A 732 10.35 31.70 -9.61
N ARG A 733 9.23 32.43 -9.49
CA ARG A 733 8.59 33.07 -10.65
C ARG A 733 9.54 34.05 -11.33
N ARG A 734 10.22 34.89 -10.55
CA ARG A 734 11.22 35.84 -11.05
C ARG A 734 12.40 35.12 -11.71
N LEU A 735 12.93 34.07 -11.09
CA LEU A 735 14.02 33.25 -11.63
C LEU A 735 13.66 32.65 -12.99
N ARG A 736 12.45 32.07 -13.12
CA ARG A 736 11.97 31.47 -14.37
C ARG A 736 11.86 32.51 -15.49
N ILE A 737 11.43 33.74 -15.18
CA ILE A 737 11.33 34.82 -16.16
C ILE A 737 12.73 35.32 -16.57
N LEU A 738 13.65 35.50 -15.63
CA LEU A 738 15.02 35.94 -15.93
C LEU A 738 15.81 34.91 -16.75
N ALA A 739 15.58 33.63 -16.48
CA ALA A 739 16.31 32.54 -17.13
C ALA A 739 15.70 32.13 -18.49
N GLU A 740 14.43 32.44 -18.74
CA GLU A 740 13.67 32.08 -19.95
C GLU A 740 13.86 30.61 -20.36
N GLY A 741 14.41 30.36 -21.56
CA GLY A 741 14.65 29.03 -22.11
C GLY A 741 15.71 28.19 -21.39
N ARG A 742 16.43 28.77 -20.42
CA ARG A 742 17.43 28.07 -19.60
C ARG A 742 16.82 27.24 -18.48
N VAL A 743 15.52 27.36 -18.23
CA VAL A 743 14.79 26.53 -17.28
C VAL A 743 13.88 25.56 -18.03
N GLY A 744 14.14 24.25 -17.86
CA GLY A 744 13.31 23.17 -18.41
C GLY A 744 13.01 22.12 -17.35
N MET A 745 11.77 21.62 -17.29
CA MET A 745 11.35 20.58 -16.33
C MET A 745 11.64 20.91 -14.85
N GLY A 746 11.71 22.20 -14.49
CA GLY A 746 12.07 22.64 -13.13
C GLY A 746 13.57 22.60 -12.81
N VAL A 747 14.42 22.44 -13.83
CA VAL A 747 15.88 22.46 -13.74
C VAL A 747 16.41 23.70 -14.45
N LEU A 748 17.22 24.48 -13.76
CA LEU A 748 18.01 25.56 -14.35
C LEU A 748 19.29 24.96 -14.93
N MET A 749 19.53 25.18 -16.22
CA MET A 749 20.71 24.71 -16.94
C MET A 749 21.44 25.89 -17.58
N LEU A 750 22.72 26.05 -17.24
CA LEU A 750 23.61 27.06 -17.80
C LEU A 750 24.75 26.36 -18.54
N ASP A 751 24.72 26.41 -19.86
CA ASP A 751 25.80 25.95 -20.72
C ASP A 751 26.83 27.08 -20.89
N SER A 752 28.06 26.82 -20.48
CA SER A 752 29.14 27.80 -20.46
C SER A 752 30.22 27.42 -21.48
N ASP A 753 30.25 28.17 -22.59
CA ASP A 753 31.14 27.93 -23.75
C ASP A 753 32.10 29.09 -24.04
N LYS A 754 32.21 30.05 -23.12
CA LYS A 754 32.88 31.35 -23.36
C LYS A 754 34.39 31.23 -23.52
N TYR A 755 35.03 30.40 -22.70
CA TYR A 755 36.47 30.22 -22.63
C TYR A 755 36.89 28.88 -23.24
N GLU A 756 38.16 28.77 -23.65
CA GLU A 756 38.70 27.55 -24.24
C GLU A 756 38.83 26.40 -23.24
N ASP A 757 39.10 26.71 -21.97
CA ASP A 757 39.33 25.73 -20.93
C ASP A 757 38.08 25.53 -20.07
N GLN A 758 37.77 24.26 -19.77
CA GLN A 758 36.63 23.89 -18.94
C GLN A 758 36.69 24.51 -17.54
N LYS A 759 37.89 24.70 -16.97
CA LYS A 759 38.08 25.36 -15.66
C LYS A 759 37.51 26.78 -15.64
N ASP A 760 37.76 27.53 -16.71
CA ASP A 760 37.33 28.93 -16.80
C ASP A 760 35.82 29.00 -17.08
N ASN A 761 35.29 28.07 -17.88
CA ASN A 761 33.85 27.93 -18.09
C ASN A 761 33.10 27.52 -16.82
N MET A 762 33.68 26.67 -15.98
CA MET A 762 33.13 26.35 -14.66
C MET A 762 33.05 27.60 -13.77
N THR A 763 34.11 28.41 -13.77
CA THR A 763 34.17 29.66 -12.99
C THR A 763 33.15 30.68 -13.51
N PHE A 764 33.09 30.87 -14.83
CA PHE A 764 32.14 31.77 -15.49
C PHE A 764 30.68 31.38 -15.24
N GLY A 765 30.37 30.09 -15.40
CA GLY A 765 29.03 29.58 -15.17
C GLY A 765 28.61 29.68 -13.71
N SER A 766 29.52 29.46 -12.76
CA SER A 766 29.25 29.62 -11.32
C SER A 766 28.97 31.08 -10.97
N LEU A 767 29.72 32.02 -11.56
CA LEU A 767 29.49 33.45 -11.40
C LEU A 767 28.12 33.84 -11.95
N LYS A 768 27.77 33.39 -13.16
CA LYS A 768 26.46 33.65 -13.77
C LYS A 768 25.29 33.04 -13.00
N LEU A 769 25.48 31.85 -12.41
CA LEU A 769 24.48 31.25 -11.53
C LEU A 769 24.24 32.12 -10.29
N SER A 770 25.31 32.58 -9.64
CA SER A 770 25.18 33.44 -8.45
C SER A 770 24.56 34.81 -8.77
N GLU A 771 24.90 35.40 -9.91
CA GLU A 771 24.32 36.66 -10.41
C GLU A 771 22.82 36.52 -10.73
N LEU A 772 22.43 35.41 -11.37
CA LEU A 772 21.02 35.14 -11.66
C LEU A 772 20.21 34.93 -10.38
N LEU A 773 20.76 34.21 -9.40
CA LEU A 773 20.11 33.99 -8.11
C LEU A 773 20.02 35.29 -7.30
N SER A 774 21.04 36.14 -7.33
CA SER A 774 21.00 37.43 -6.62
C SER A 774 19.94 38.37 -7.20
N ASP A 775 19.75 38.40 -8.52
CA ASP A 775 18.67 39.18 -9.14
C ASP A 775 17.28 38.57 -8.90
N ALA A 776 17.17 37.24 -8.92
CA ALA A 776 15.91 36.56 -8.61
C ALA A 776 15.45 36.81 -7.16
N ARG A 777 16.39 36.84 -6.19
CA ARG A 777 16.08 37.09 -4.77
C ARG A 777 15.55 38.49 -4.48
N LYS A 778 15.61 39.44 -5.42
CA LYS A 778 14.97 40.76 -5.27
C LYS A 778 13.47 40.67 -4.99
N ALA A 779 12.82 39.57 -5.39
CA ALA A 779 11.41 39.31 -5.08
C ALA A 779 11.11 39.25 -3.56
N GLN A 780 12.14 39.03 -2.72
CA GLN A 780 12.01 38.99 -1.26
C GLN A 780 12.07 40.38 -0.62
N LEU A 781 12.44 41.42 -1.38
CA LEU A 781 12.57 42.78 -0.86
C LEU A 781 11.21 43.49 -0.71
N GLY A 782 10.23 43.13 -1.54
CA GLY A 782 8.92 43.76 -1.58
C GLY A 782 8.09 43.32 -2.78
N GLU A 783 6.79 43.61 -2.73
CA GLU A 783 5.83 43.26 -3.78
C GLU A 783 6.12 43.99 -5.11
N GLU A 784 6.82 45.13 -5.08
CA GLU A 784 7.20 45.86 -6.30
C GLU A 784 8.12 45.07 -7.23
N TYR A 785 8.83 44.06 -6.70
CA TYR A 785 9.70 43.17 -7.49
C TYR A 785 8.99 41.89 -7.93
N TRP A 786 7.74 41.68 -7.51
CA TRP A 786 6.98 40.51 -7.89
C TRP A 786 6.59 40.64 -9.36
N PRO A 787 6.97 39.67 -10.21
CA PRO A 787 6.63 39.75 -11.61
C PRO A 787 5.11 39.74 -11.78
N SER A 788 4.61 40.64 -12.64
CA SER A 788 3.18 40.73 -12.94
C SER A 788 2.69 39.43 -13.59
N VAL A 789 1.41 39.11 -13.40
CA VAL A 789 0.77 37.99 -14.09
C VAL A 789 0.24 38.51 -15.42
N GLU A 790 0.70 37.94 -16.53
CA GLU A 790 0.22 38.27 -17.87
C GLU A 790 -1.19 37.68 -18.10
N LEU A 791 -2.20 38.43 -17.69
CA LEU A 791 -3.59 38.05 -17.90
C LEU A 791 -3.98 38.30 -19.35
N LYS A 792 -4.52 37.27 -20.01
CA LYS A 792 -5.18 37.40 -21.31
C LYS A 792 -6.55 38.04 -21.13
N VAL A 793 -6.57 39.36 -20.96
CA VAL A 793 -7.82 40.12 -20.83
C VAL A 793 -8.54 40.15 -22.17
N ARG A 794 -9.78 39.63 -22.19
CA ARG A 794 -10.61 39.64 -23.40
C ARG A 794 -10.82 41.08 -23.87
N ARG A 795 -10.76 41.29 -25.19
CA ARG A 795 -11.25 42.54 -25.81
C ARG A 795 -12.71 42.78 -25.36
N PRO A 796 -13.19 44.04 -25.35
CA PRO A 796 -14.56 44.36 -24.98
C PRO A 796 -15.54 43.43 -25.70
N SER A 797 -16.51 42.92 -24.93
CA SER A 797 -17.44 41.90 -25.40
C SER A 797 -18.31 42.44 -26.55
N GLY A 798 -19.02 41.54 -27.25
CA GLY A 798 -20.00 41.97 -28.27
C GLY A 798 -21.03 42.95 -27.70
N GLN A 799 -21.43 42.77 -26.44
CA GLN A 799 -22.34 43.68 -25.74
C GLN A 799 -21.69 45.05 -25.51
N SER A 800 -20.46 45.11 -25.02
CA SER A 800 -19.73 46.38 -24.87
C SER A 800 -19.47 47.07 -26.22
N LYS A 801 -19.23 46.29 -27.28
CA LYS A 801 -19.06 46.80 -28.65
C LYS A 801 -20.37 47.29 -29.27
N ALA A 802 -21.52 46.79 -28.85
CA ALA A 802 -22.82 47.31 -29.30
C ALA A 802 -23.00 48.78 -28.88
N HIS A 803 -22.42 49.19 -27.75
CA HIS A 803 -22.42 50.59 -27.34
C HIS A 803 -21.53 51.47 -28.22
N TYR A 804 -20.63 50.92 -29.04
CA TYR A 804 -19.76 51.71 -29.91
C TYR A 804 -20.53 52.43 -31.01
N SER A 805 -21.65 51.87 -31.49
CA SER A 805 -22.53 52.55 -32.44
C SER A 805 -23.37 53.65 -31.82
N LEU A 806 -23.38 53.76 -30.49
CA LEU A 806 -24.15 54.77 -29.74
C LEU A 806 -23.24 55.86 -29.14
N ILE A 807 -21.92 55.77 -29.33
CA ILE A 807 -20.99 56.83 -28.90
C ILE A 807 -21.34 58.11 -29.67
N ASP A 808 -21.59 59.20 -28.94
CA ASP A 808 -21.97 60.51 -29.49
C ASP A 808 -23.28 60.53 -30.30
N TYR A 809 -24.24 59.65 -29.99
CA TYR A 809 -25.51 59.53 -30.73
C TYR A 809 -26.19 60.89 -31.01
N ASP A 810 -26.50 61.68 -29.98
CA ASP A 810 -27.21 62.96 -30.13
C ASP A 810 -26.44 63.98 -30.98
N ARG A 811 -25.11 64.02 -30.82
CA ARG A 811 -24.22 64.91 -31.57
C ARG A 811 -24.14 64.48 -33.03
N ILE A 812 -23.98 63.19 -33.28
CA ILE A 812 -23.91 62.60 -34.62
C ILE A 812 -25.24 62.78 -35.34
N GLU A 813 -26.38 62.56 -34.67
CA GLU A 813 -27.70 62.81 -35.26
C GLU A 813 -27.86 64.26 -35.67
N LYS A 814 -27.56 65.21 -34.78
CA LYS A 814 -27.65 66.66 -35.09
C LYS A 814 -26.72 67.04 -36.25
N ARG A 815 -25.46 66.59 -36.23
CA ARG A 815 -24.49 66.86 -37.30
C ARG A 815 -24.86 66.17 -38.62
N SER A 816 -25.45 64.99 -38.57
CA SER A 816 -25.90 64.26 -39.75
C SER A 816 -27.01 65.01 -40.50
N ARG A 817 -27.89 65.72 -39.78
CA ARG A 817 -28.90 66.60 -40.40
C ARG A 817 -28.22 67.74 -41.16
N GLU A 818 -27.30 68.46 -40.51
CA GLU A 818 -26.53 69.54 -41.16
C GLU A 818 -25.76 69.03 -42.40
N LEU A 819 -25.14 67.86 -42.30
CA LEU A 819 -24.43 67.24 -43.41
C LEU A 819 -25.37 66.78 -44.53
N TYR A 820 -26.59 66.35 -44.20
CA TYR A 820 -27.61 66.02 -45.19
C TYR A 820 -28.10 67.25 -45.95
N GLU A 821 -28.22 68.41 -45.28
CA GLU A 821 -28.49 69.67 -45.96
C GLU A 821 -27.36 70.03 -46.93
N LYS A 822 -26.10 69.93 -46.47
CA LYS A 822 -24.91 70.13 -47.30
C LYS A 822 -24.86 69.16 -48.50
N TYR A 823 -25.23 67.89 -48.30
CA TYR A 823 -25.34 66.89 -49.36
C TYR A 823 -26.40 67.27 -50.39
N ARG A 824 -27.60 67.66 -49.93
CA ARG A 824 -28.72 68.07 -50.80
C ARG A 824 -28.33 69.24 -51.70
N ASP A 825 -27.55 70.18 -51.20
CA ASP A 825 -27.08 71.31 -52.01
C ASP A 825 -25.90 70.96 -52.92
N ALA A 826 -24.99 70.08 -52.49
CA ALA A 826 -23.92 69.56 -53.33
C ALA A 826 -24.45 68.67 -54.48
N LYS A 827 -25.49 67.86 -54.23
CA LYS A 827 -26.08 66.93 -55.21
C LYS A 827 -26.82 67.64 -56.35
N LYS A 828 -27.25 68.89 -56.14
CA LYS A 828 -27.76 69.76 -57.21
C LYS A 828 -26.65 70.18 -58.17
N LYS A 829 -25.40 70.27 -57.67
CA LYS A 829 -24.24 70.75 -58.42
C LYS A 829 -23.46 69.61 -59.08
N SER A 830 -23.41 68.44 -58.46
CA SER A 830 -22.73 67.26 -58.99
C SER A 830 -23.60 66.01 -58.90
N LEU A 831 -23.49 65.12 -59.92
CA LEU A 831 -24.20 63.85 -59.95
C LEU A 831 -23.76 62.89 -58.83
N PHE A 832 -22.55 63.03 -58.31
CA PHE A 832 -22.03 62.25 -57.18
C PHE A 832 -21.38 63.17 -56.16
N VAL A 833 -21.79 63.03 -54.90
CA VAL A 833 -21.26 63.79 -53.76
C VAL A 833 -20.49 62.81 -52.90
N THR A 834 -19.21 63.09 -52.69
CA THR A 834 -18.34 62.19 -51.92
C THR A 834 -18.42 62.53 -50.42
N PRO A 835 -18.06 61.60 -49.52
CA PRO A 835 -17.90 61.93 -48.10
C PRO A 835 -16.88 63.06 -47.85
N MET A 836 -15.90 63.24 -48.76
CA MET A 836 -14.92 64.32 -48.71
C MET A 836 -15.56 65.70 -48.86
N ASP A 837 -16.61 65.79 -49.65
CA ASP A 837 -17.38 67.04 -49.84
C ASP A 837 -18.31 67.31 -48.64
N MET A 838 -18.55 66.29 -47.80
CA MET A 838 -19.41 66.36 -46.63
C MET A 838 -18.61 66.57 -45.34
N TRP A 839 -18.14 65.47 -44.75
CA TRP A 839 -17.62 65.40 -43.38
C TRP A 839 -16.22 64.82 -43.27
N LEU A 840 -15.72 64.20 -44.34
CA LEU A 840 -14.36 63.66 -44.38
C LEU A 840 -13.41 64.79 -44.81
N GLU A 841 -12.72 65.39 -43.85
CA GLU A 841 -11.74 66.43 -44.15
C GLU A 841 -10.46 65.81 -44.71
N VAL A 842 -10.23 66.00 -46.00
CA VAL A 842 -8.96 65.67 -46.64
C VAL A 842 -8.20 66.97 -46.83
N LYS A 843 -7.10 67.15 -46.08
CA LYS A 843 -6.22 68.31 -46.22
C LYS A 843 -5.46 68.21 -47.54
N GLY A 844 -5.95 68.87 -48.58
CA GLY A 844 -5.28 68.97 -49.87
C GLY A 844 -4.32 70.16 -49.94
N LEU A 845 -3.05 69.90 -50.23
CA LEU A 845 -2.15 70.87 -50.88
C LEU A 845 -2.32 70.89 -52.40
N GLN A 846 -3.10 69.95 -52.96
CA GLN A 846 -3.59 70.02 -54.33
C GLN A 846 -5.02 70.57 -54.34
N VAL A 847 -5.08 71.84 -54.68
CA VAL A 847 -6.29 72.54 -55.07
C VAL A 847 -6.96 71.77 -56.21
N ARG A 848 -8.08 71.08 -55.96
CA ARG A 848 -9.10 70.90 -57.00
C ARG A 848 -9.73 72.28 -57.23
N LYS A 849 -9.06 73.08 -58.05
CA LYS A 849 -9.63 74.33 -58.56
C LYS A 849 -10.86 73.92 -59.37
N SER A 850 -11.97 74.56 -59.07
CA SER A 850 -13.15 74.58 -59.91
C SER A 850 -12.76 74.76 -61.38
N SER A 851 -13.48 74.04 -62.23
CA SER A 851 -13.28 73.87 -63.67
C SER A 851 -13.51 75.15 -64.48
N ASP A 852 -12.70 76.18 -64.30
CA ASP A 852 -12.79 77.43 -65.08
C ASP A 852 -11.57 77.71 -65.98
N GLY A 853 -10.70 76.72 -66.24
CA GLY A 853 -9.49 76.97 -67.04
C GLY A 853 -8.77 75.76 -67.63
N ALA A 854 -9.48 74.76 -68.17
CA ALA A 854 -8.87 73.68 -68.96
C ALA A 854 -9.42 73.73 -70.40
N ASP A 855 -8.54 73.63 -71.41
CA ASP A 855 -8.97 73.44 -72.79
C ASP A 855 -9.51 72.01 -73.00
N ALA A 856 -10.17 71.78 -74.14
CA ALA A 856 -10.90 70.55 -74.44
C ALA A 856 -10.05 69.27 -74.52
N TYR A 857 -8.72 69.34 -74.35
CA TYR A 857 -7.84 68.18 -74.38
C TYR A 857 -6.90 68.03 -73.17
N GLY A 858 -7.01 68.87 -72.14
CA GLY A 858 -6.56 68.54 -70.79
C GLY A 858 -5.05 68.49 -70.53
N TYR A 859 -4.25 69.36 -71.15
CA TYR A 859 -2.81 69.50 -70.85
C TYR A 859 -2.48 70.85 -70.18
N THR A 860 -1.64 70.84 -69.13
CA THR A 860 -1.09 72.03 -68.46
C THR A 860 0.42 72.14 -68.68
N VAL A 861 0.91 73.38 -68.84
CA VAL A 861 2.20 73.78 -69.45
C VAL A 861 3.45 73.59 -68.55
N ASP A 862 3.34 73.02 -67.36
CA ASP A 862 4.49 72.93 -66.43
C ASP A 862 5.41 71.71 -66.60
N ALA A 863 5.15 70.84 -67.57
CA ALA A 863 5.99 69.64 -67.81
C ALA A 863 7.25 69.90 -68.68
N LEU A 864 7.48 71.14 -69.14
CA LEU A 864 8.58 71.47 -70.06
C LEU A 864 9.74 72.26 -69.43
N GLN A 865 9.64 72.68 -68.17
CA GLN A 865 10.63 73.59 -67.56
C GLN A 865 11.74 72.90 -66.76
N ASP A 866 11.57 71.63 -66.39
CA ASP A 866 12.56 70.86 -65.58
C ASP A 866 13.62 70.12 -66.42
N SER A 867 13.63 70.26 -67.75
CA SER A 867 14.59 69.56 -68.63
C SER A 867 15.75 70.43 -69.17
N LEU A 868 15.83 71.70 -68.78
CA LEU A 868 16.78 72.68 -69.36
C LEU A 868 17.78 73.32 -68.37
N SER A 869 17.85 72.86 -67.13
CA SER A 869 18.83 73.37 -66.14
C SER A 869 19.65 72.22 -65.54
N GLY A 870 20.58 71.71 -66.35
CA GLY A 870 21.56 70.72 -65.94
C GLY A 870 22.87 70.93 -66.70
N ASP A 871 23.60 72.00 -66.36
CA ASP A 871 25.06 72.02 -66.47
C ASP A 871 25.65 73.16 -65.62
N ASP A 872 26.82 72.85 -65.04
CA ASP A 872 27.78 73.72 -64.35
C ASP A 872 27.69 73.99 -62.83
N SER A 873 28.36 73.07 -62.12
CA SER A 873 29.62 73.35 -61.41
C SER A 873 29.64 73.65 -59.89
N LYS A 874 30.41 72.78 -59.21
CA LYS A 874 31.49 73.04 -58.23
C LYS A 874 31.21 73.69 -56.84
N GLN A 875 31.77 72.98 -55.84
CA GLN A 875 32.42 73.44 -54.60
C GLN A 875 31.54 74.04 -53.49
N ARG A 876 31.23 73.24 -52.45
CA ARG A 876 32.06 73.06 -51.25
C ARG A 876 31.56 71.87 -50.42
#